data_AF-A0A3D8RAD8-F1
#
_entry.id   AF-A0A3D8RAD8-F1
#
_cell.length_a   1.000
_cell.length_b   1.000
_cell.length_c   1.000
_cell.angle_alpha   90.00
_cell.angle_beta   90.00
_cell.angle_gamma   90.00
#
_symmetry.space_group_name_H-M   'P 1'
#
loop_
_entity.id
_entity.type
_entity.pdbx_description
1 polymer ?
#
loop_
_entity_poly.entity_id
_entity_poly.type
_entity_poly.pdbx_seq_one_letter_code
_entity_poly.pdbx_strand_id
1 'polypeptide(L)'
;MACTKETVKRSGLNVWSHGPEAGHVAVIDIIAVQGLGSHPYYTWVKKGQPSKANERQRFRDKARFWKNKERQDKEQDGPAECMWVRDLLVPSFKDARIATYSYKSDWRDRNVKTSLRECAEQFLNDLHQHRQDNSERQRPLVLIGHSLGCLVIQQALVLAVHQQDFTDLRLSVAGIIFLGAPFQGSDVATYGTWLARIADLDTALLEMLRKGSLDLHGISSDFYGSYNQWDIVCFYEKKNSYMQTKVVNQQSARLLGKRAMFLETDHSGLNKFSGDDDENYTLVLSEIQRMVKDGPSRIIERYRVKGAKSNSHGNRHWRVPRVVNELFTGRDELLGRIQKALRYDDNSFAKKQKRFVITGLGGQGKSEICLKVASLMQEEFWGVFWVNLDSPSTAENDFIAIASDLEHPVEHLAEALQVLANIKRSWLLILDNADDPKVDYQYYFPSGNNGAVMMTSRIPECRRYSPDASEALEGLDDEANDLLLKAAGIPPELWASNYISAREVVRCLGSHTLALIQAGAYIAKGHCQLHEYPNVFHRQRLRLLKYSPQQARSRYSDVFTTFEVSTDILEQSKDETARDALCLLEIFSMVASSILPLWIFEAAWYEGKNIAYDNSTTSSIDHLAQSHVSQLPSFMVIDGDAWDDYRLLEASSLLVSHSLVTRHNQNDSLGLSMHPLIHAWAKDRQSLKQQEAAWISTGCVLAFSLSDRDMWRTHATLLLPHIQSFLDIEVQTTVLIDSESIVLPILLECGQVLRDMRQDSRLGQLLERIFSKLKINPQKLCENYIPIYKIQTQSLYDLGRIKDAVLLQEQVLKRESVTLADDHPERLASQYKLAIAYKANGQVKEAVTLLEQVIKIESVTLAEDHPDRLASQHELAIAYEANGQVKEAVTLLEQVVKEAITLLEQVVKIQDATLAEDHPDRLSSQHVLAISYKANGQVKEAVKLLEQVVKIKSVTLAENHPSRIVSEEVLASYLDELYS
;
A
#
# COMPACT_ATOMS: atom_id res chain seq x y z
N MET A 1 50.99 38.61 27.22
CA MET A 1 50.33 39.47 28.24
C MET A 1 49.83 38.59 29.38
N ALA A 2 50.02 39.01 30.64
CA ALA A 2 49.36 38.34 31.76
C ALA A 2 47.85 38.58 31.66
N CYS A 3 47.04 37.52 31.56
CA CYS A 3 45.58 37.62 31.53
C CYS A 3 45.08 37.88 32.94
N THR A 4 44.87 39.16 33.25
CA THR A 4 44.17 39.59 34.46
C THR A 4 42.73 39.96 34.13
N LYS A 5 41.86 40.00 35.14
CA LYS A 5 40.46 40.40 35.01
C LYS A 5 40.27 41.73 34.25
N GLU A 6 41.25 42.63 34.33
CA GLU A 6 41.26 43.97 33.72
C GLU A 6 41.65 43.97 32.24
N THR A 7 42.37 42.93 31.78
CA THR A 7 42.86 42.82 30.40
C THR A 7 41.86 42.21 29.41
N VAL A 8 40.77 41.60 29.90
CA VAL A 8 39.73 41.00 29.04
C VAL A 8 38.69 42.06 28.67
N LYS A 9 38.46 42.29 27.37
CA LYS A 9 37.40 43.20 26.90
C LYS A 9 36.04 42.69 27.36
N ARG A 10 35.18 43.62 27.79
CA ARG A 10 33.81 43.32 28.27
C ARG A 10 32.87 42.81 27.17
N SER A 11 33.15 43.12 25.91
CA SER A 11 32.40 42.67 24.73
C SER A 11 33.31 42.58 23.50
N GLY A 12 32.94 41.73 22.54
CA GLY A 12 33.69 41.46 21.31
C GLY A 12 34.70 40.32 21.45
N LEU A 13 35.55 40.18 20.44
CA LEU A 13 36.55 39.11 20.33
C LEU A 13 37.83 39.45 21.10
N ASN A 14 38.25 38.55 21.99
CA ASN A 14 39.55 38.61 22.69
C ASN A 14 40.45 37.48 22.17
N VAL A 15 41.51 37.82 21.45
CA VAL A 15 42.45 36.86 20.85
C VAL A 15 43.61 36.59 21.81
N TRP A 16 43.91 35.31 22.06
CA TRP A 16 44.89 34.85 23.06
C TRP A 16 46.16 34.25 22.45
N SER A 17 46.04 33.66 21.26
CA SER A 17 47.19 33.19 20.47
C SER A 17 48.04 34.38 20.02
N HIS A 18 49.36 34.28 20.14
CA HIS A 18 50.26 35.26 19.53
C HIS A 18 50.28 34.99 18.02
N GLY A 19 50.33 36.05 17.21
CA GLY A 19 50.51 35.87 15.78
C GLY A 19 51.75 35.02 15.52
N PRO A 20 51.72 34.09 14.55
CA PRO A 20 52.86 33.25 14.20
C PRO A 20 54.17 34.03 14.09
N GLU A 21 55.30 33.41 14.45
CA GLU A 21 56.64 33.93 14.13
C GLU A 21 56.69 34.35 12.65
N ALA A 22 57.38 35.46 12.36
CA ALA A 22 57.33 36.15 11.08
C ALA A 22 57.39 35.18 9.87
N GLY A 23 56.25 34.94 9.24
CA GLY A 23 56.11 34.12 8.03
C GLY A 23 55.06 33.01 8.05
N HIS A 24 54.53 32.60 9.21
CA HIS A 24 53.43 31.62 9.26
C HIS A 24 52.05 32.32 9.25
N VAL A 25 51.01 31.67 8.71
CA VAL A 25 49.60 32.15 8.73
C VAL A 25 48.78 31.12 9.49
N ALA A 26 47.95 31.55 10.45
CA ALA A 26 47.13 30.62 11.23
C ALA A 26 46.21 29.82 10.30
N VAL A 27 46.16 28.49 10.49
CA VAL A 27 45.45 27.55 9.60
C VAL A 27 44.02 27.26 10.05
N ILE A 28 43.63 27.66 11.27
CA ILE A 28 42.30 27.46 11.85
C ILE A 28 41.98 28.49 12.93
N ASP A 29 40.70 28.83 13.10
CA ASP A 29 40.18 29.64 14.21
C ASP A 29 39.47 28.74 15.24
N ILE A 30 39.72 28.94 16.52
CA ILE A 30 38.97 28.33 17.62
C ILE A 30 38.40 29.45 18.50
N ILE A 31 37.07 29.52 18.58
CA ILE A 31 36.38 30.64 19.24
C ILE A 31 35.42 30.10 20.31
N ALA A 32 35.67 30.48 21.55
CA ALA A 32 34.87 30.12 22.70
C ALA A 32 33.88 31.23 23.08
N VAL A 33 32.58 30.95 22.98
CA VAL A 33 31.47 31.89 23.18
C VAL A 33 30.90 31.76 24.59
N GLN A 34 30.92 32.88 25.30
CA GLN A 34 30.54 32.98 26.71
C GLN A 34 29.04 32.68 26.98
N GLY A 35 28.72 32.24 28.21
CA GLY A 35 27.34 32.02 28.68
C GLY A 35 26.74 33.18 29.51
N LEU A 36 25.44 33.10 29.82
CA LEU A 36 24.65 34.15 30.47
C LEU A 36 25.23 34.65 31.80
N GLY A 37 25.21 35.97 32.04
CA GLY A 37 25.44 36.58 33.35
C GLY A 37 26.82 36.38 33.97
N SER A 38 27.78 35.89 33.19
CA SER A 38 29.13 35.58 33.66
C SER A 38 30.11 36.71 33.34
N HIS A 39 31.23 36.80 34.07
CA HIS A 39 32.30 37.73 33.71
C HIS A 39 33.18 37.09 32.62
N PRO A 40 33.54 37.80 31.53
CA PRO A 40 34.35 37.26 30.41
C PRO A 40 35.54 36.41 30.86
N TYR A 41 36.30 36.92 31.83
CA TYR A 41 37.40 36.21 32.47
C TYR A 41 36.96 34.96 33.26
N TYR A 42 36.02 35.08 34.20
CA TYR A 42 35.64 33.97 35.09
C TYR A 42 34.83 32.86 34.41
N THR A 43 34.33 33.09 33.20
CA THR A 43 33.69 32.05 32.38
C THR A 43 34.66 30.89 32.17
N TRP A 44 35.91 31.18 31.84
CA TRP A 44 36.87 30.17 31.38
C TRP A 44 37.96 29.84 32.40
N VAL A 45 37.88 30.39 33.62
CA VAL A 45 38.92 30.28 34.65
C VAL A 45 38.49 29.37 35.80
N LYS A 46 39.34 28.40 36.15
CA LYS A 46 39.24 27.61 37.38
C LYS A 46 40.29 28.09 38.38
N LYS A 47 39.88 28.34 39.62
CA LYS A 47 40.80 28.67 40.73
C LYS A 47 41.25 27.37 41.41
N GLY A 48 42.56 27.17 41.61
CA GLY A 48 43.08 26.03 42.37
C GLY A 48 42.59 26.01 43.83
N GLN A 49 42.43 24.82 44.42
CA GLN A 49 42.20 24.69 45.87
C GLN A 49 43.50 25.02 46.62
N PRO A 50 43.45 25.77 47.75
CA PRO A 50 44.62 25.96 48.58
C PRO A 50 45.08 24.61 49.16
N SER A 51 46.40 24.34 49.16
CA SER A 51 46.96 23.10 49.69
C SER A 51 46.54 22.86 51.15
N LYS A 52 46.36 21.59 51.56
CA LYS A 52 45.96 21.17 52.92
C LYS A 52 46.84 21.73 54.05
N ALA A 53 48.03 22.25 53.74
CA ALA A 53 48.89 22.96 54.69
C ALA A 53 48.31 24.31 55.14
N ASN A 54 47.56 25.01 54.28
CA ASN A 54 47.02 26.35 54.54
C ASN A 54 45.71 26.37 55.34
N GLU A 55 44.98 25.26 55.47
CA GLU A 55 43.77 25.20 56.30
C GLU A 55 44.07 25.27 57.80
N ARG A 56 45.17 24.63 58.25
CA ARG A 56 45.60 24.69 59.66
C ARG A 56 46.14 26.07 60.05
N GLN A 57 46.65 26.85 59.10
CA GLN A 57 47.18 28.20 59.33
C GLN A 57 46.04 29.23 59.42
N ARG A 58 45.01 29.11 58.57
CA ARG A 58 43.81 29.97 58.61
C ARG A 58 43.00 29.86 59.91
N PHE A 59 42.99 28.70 60.55
CA PHE A 59 42.35 28.54 61.87
C PHE A 59 43.13 29.22 63.00
N ARG A 60 44.47 29.29 62.89
CA ARG A 60 45.32 30.03 63.85
C ARG A 60 45.27 31.55 63.63
N ASP A 61 45.12 32.01 62.39
CA ASP A 61 45.10 33.44 62.07
C ASP A 61 43.75 34.12 62.35
N LYS A 62 42.63 33.38 62.30
CA LYS A 62 41.32 33.90 62.74
C LYS A 62 41.27 34.25 64.24
N ALA A 63 42.10 33.63 65.07
CA ALA A 63 42.22 33.96 66.50
C ALA A 63 43.05 35.24 66.75
N ARG A 64 43.86 35.69 65.79
CA ARG A 64 44.66 36.93 65.89
C ARG A 64 43.99 38.15 65.25
N PHE A 65 42.92 37.96 64.48
CA PHE A 65 42.25 39.04 63.73
C PHE A 65 41.46 40.05 64.60
N TRP A 66 41.32 39.82 65.91
CA TRP A 66 40.70 40.77 66.84
C TRP A 66 41.68 41.75 67.51
N LYS A 67 42.92 41.89 67.03
CA LYS A 67 43.81 42.99 67.42
C LYS A 67 44.64 43.49 66.23
N ASN A 68 44.48 44.78 65.96
CA ASN A 68 45.27 45.64 65.07
C ASN A 68 44.92 45.62 63.58
N LYS A 69 44.45 46.80 63.15
CA LYS A 69 44.15 47.22 61.80
C LYS A 69 45.28 48.14 61.37
N GLU A 70 46.22 47.64 60.58
CA GLU A 70 47.15 48.49 59.81
C GLU A 70 47.66 47.74 58.58
N ARG A 71 47.77 48.49 57.48
CA ARG A 71 48.15 48.03 56.14
C ARG A 71 49.58 47.50 56.13
N GLN A 72 49.79 46.34 55.54
CA GLN A 72 51.05 45.98 54.89
C GLN A 72 50.78 45.11 53.67
N ASP A 73 51.27 45.57 52.53
CA ASP A 73 51.45 44.81 51.31
C ASP A 73 52.33 43.59 51.59
N LYS A 74 51.78 42.40 51.29
CA LYS A 74 52.56 41.18 51.07
C LYS A 74 51.96 40.47 49.87
N GLU A 75 52.76 40.37 48.81
CA GLU A 75 52.62 39.33 47.80
C GLU A 75 52.45 37.98 48.52
N GLN A 76 51.27 37.40 48.38
CA GLN A 76 50.99 36.03 48.80
C GLN A 76 50.52 35.29 47.55
N ASP A 77 51.27 34.23 47.21
CA ASP A 77 50.91 33.20 46.23
C ASP A 77 49.41 32.88 46.30
N GLY A 78 48.67 33.48 45.38
CA GLY A 78 47.28 33.14 45.13
C GLY A 78 47.20 31.74 44.54
N PRO A 79 46.07 31.02 44.71
CA PRO A 79 45.89 29.73 44.05
C PRO A 79 46.09 29.90 42.54
N ALA A 80 46.90 29.04 41.92
CA ALA A 80 47.13 29.07 40.48
C ALA A 80 45.78 29.08 39.74
N GLU A 81 45.48 30.17 39.04
CA GLU A 81 44.28 30.32 38.22
C GLU A 81 44.60 29.83 36.80
N CYS A 82 43.83 28.85 36.29
CA CYS A 82 44.00 28.33 34.93
C CYS A 82 42.87 28.82 34.03
N MET A 83 43.20 29.62 33.02
CA MET A 83 42.31 29.98 31.91
C MET A 83 42.57 29.02 30.75
N TRP A 84 41.91 27.87 30.72
CA TRP A 84 42.28 26.76 29.83
C TRP A 84 42.31 27.13 28.33
N VAL A 85 41.45 28.07 27.89
CA VAL A 85 41.44 28.57 26.49
C VAL A 85 42.76 29.28 26.13
N ARG A 86 43.44 29.90 27.09
CA ARG A 86 44.75 30.53 26.92
C ARG A 86 45.87 29.57 27.32
N ASP A 87 45.77 29.00 28.51
CA ASP A 87 46.87 28.29 29.17
C ASP A 87 47.10 26.88 28.64
N LEU A 88 46.05 26.23 28.12
CA LEU A 88 46.13 24.84 27.66
C LEU A 88 45.91 24.74 26.13
N LEU A 89 44.93 25.45 25.57
CA LEU A 89 44.69 25.42 24.11
C LEU A 89 45.78 26.12 23.29
N VAL A 90 46.30 27.28 23.72
CA VAL A 90 47.30 28.01 22.92
C VAL A 90 48.60 27.20 22.78
N PRO A 91 49.16 26.58 23.83
CA PRO A 91 50.30 25.68 23.67
C PRO A 91 49.99 24.44 22.82
N SER A 92 48.76 23.92 22.90
CA SER A 92 48.32 22.72 22.18
C SER A 92 48.11 22.93 20.68
N PHE A 93 47.78 24.15 20.24
CA PHE A 93 47.49 24.49 18.85
C PHE A 93 48.26 25.73 18.40
N LYS A 94 49.57 25.58 18.17
CA LYS A 94 50.49 26.69 17.82
C LYS A 94 50.13 27.40 16.51
N ASP A 95 49.50 26.70 15.57
CA ASP A 95 49.09 27.24 14.26
C ASP A 95 47.62 27.70 14.23
N ALA A 96 46.94 27.75 15.38
CA ALA A 96 45.54 28.16 15.48
C ALA A 96 45.41 29.58 16.06
N ARG A 97 44.47 30.36 15.52
CA ARG A 97 44.01 31.60 16.16
C ARG A 97 42.95 31.26 17.20
N ILE A 98 43.29 31.42 18.47
CA ILE A 98 42.41 31.07 19.59
C ILE A 98 41.88 32.33 20.25
N ALA A 99 40.55 32.41 20.41
CA ALA A 99 39.88 33.57 20.94
C ALA A 99 38.69 33.21 21.83
N THR A 100 38.30 34.15 22.71
CA THR A 100 37.04 34.12 23.45
C THR A 100 36.15 35.26 22.99
N TYR A 101 34.87 34.98 22.75
CA TYR A 101 33.85 35.98 22.44
C TYR A 101 32.96 36.26 23.64
N SER A 102 32.78 37.54 23.93
CA SER A 102 31.95 38.03 25.02
C SER A 102 30.92 39.03 24.50
N TYR A 103 29.73 39.00 25.07
CA TYR A 103 28.65 39.93 24.77
C TYR A 103 28.00 40.39 26.07
N LYS A 104 27.34 41.55 26.05
CA LYS A 104 26.65 42.09 27.22
C LYS A 104 25.47 41.18 27.55
N SER A 105 25.61 40.40 28.61
CA SER A 105 24.63 39.41 29.06
C SER A 105 24.44 39.41 30.57
N ASP A 106 24.90 40.46 31.25
CA ASP A 106 24.70 40.65 32.68
C ASP A 106 23.26 41.12 32.93
N TRP A 107 22.38 40.16 33.20
CA TRP A 107 20.97 40.39 33.54
C TRP A 107 20.78 41.20 34.83
N ARG A 108 21.84 41.44 35.62
CA ARG A 108 21.81 42.27 36.83
C ARG A 108 22.01 43.76 36.54
N ASP A 109 22.44 44.10 35.32
CA ASP A 109 22.58 45.49 34.87
C ASP A 109 21.27 45.97 34.24
N ARG A 110 20.60 46.92 34.89
CA ARG A 110 19.29 47.48 34.48
C ARG A 110 19.30 48.15 33.10
N ASN A 111 20.47 48.44 32.54
CA ASN A 111 20.62 49.12 31.26
C ASN A 111 20.79 48.16 30.06
N VAL A 112 20.81 46.84 30.25
CA VAL A 112 21.02 45.86 29.19
C VAL A 112 19.70 45.22 28.77
N LYS A 113 19.17 45.60 27.60
CA LYS A 113 17.91 45.11 27.00
C LYS A 113 18.14 44.36 25.68
N THR A 114 19.07 43.41 25.65
CA THR A 114 19.46 42.73 24.39
C THR A 114 18.75 41.38 24.24
N SER A 115 18.17 41.12 23.07
CA SER A 115 17.57 39.84 22.70
C SER A 115 18.60 38.80 22.27
N LEU A 116 18.21 37.51 22.23
CA LEU A 116 19.06 36.43 21.71
C LEU A 116 19.47 36.67 20.25
N ARG A 117 18.54 37.19 19.44
CA ARG A 117 18.75 37.54 18.04
C ARG A 117 19.80 38.65 17.88
N GLU A 118 19.70 39.73 18.65
CA GLU A 118 20.70 40.82 18.62
C GLU A 118 22.08 40.36 19.04
N CYS A 119 22.17 39.47 20.05
CA CYS A 119 23.45 38.86 20.45
C CYS A 119 24.06 38.03 19.32
N ALA A 120 23.23 37.28 18.58
CA ALA A 120 23.64 36.47 17.44
C ALA A 120 24.06 37.30 16.23
N GLU A 121 23.31 38.36 15.90
CA GLU A 121 23.66 39.31 14.82
C GLU A 121 24.98 40.03 15.13
N GLN A 122 25.16 40.51 16.36
CA GLN A 122 26.43 41.13 16.76
C GLN A 122 27.60 40.15 16.70
N PHE A 123 27.40 38.89 17.11
CA PHE A 123 28.41 37.85 17.01
C PHE A 123 28.84 37.58 15.56
N LEU A 124 27.88 37.46 14.63
CA LEU A 124 28.19 37.31 13.20
C LEU A 124 28.95 38.51 12.65
N ASN A 125 28.49 39.73 12.97
CA ASN A 125 29.10 40.97 12.52
C ASN A 125 30.56 41.10 13.00
N ASP A 126 30.80 40.83 14.28
CA ASP A 126 32.15 40.89 14.84
C ASP A 126 33.08 39.85 14.20
N LEU A 127 32.59 38.61 13.98
CA LEU A 127 33.38 37.57 13.31
C LEU A 127 33.66 37.91 11.84
N HIS A 128 32.68 38.46 11.13
CA HIS A 128 32.84 38.90 9.75
C HIS A 128 33.87 40.04 9.64
N GLN A 129 33.82 41.02 10.55
CA GLN A 129 34.80 42.11 10.62
C GLN A 129 36.23 41.60 10.92
N HIS A 130 36.38 40.52 11.68
CA HIS A 130 37.67 39.91 12.01
C HIS A 130 38.20 38.89 10.98
N ARG A 131 37.50 38.72 9.84
CA ARG A 131 37.82 37.77 8.77
C ARG A 131 37.62 38.43 7.40
N GLN A 132 38.38 39.49 7.13
CA GLN A 132 38.19 40.30 5.91
C GLN A 132 38.97 39.79 4.70
N ASP A 133 40.15 39.22 4.91
CA ASP A 133 40.98 38.70 3.82
C ASP A 133 40.47 37.33 3.31
N ASN A 134 40.69 37.02 2.03
CA ASN A 134 40.20 35.76 1.43
C ASN A 134 40.74 34.49 2.13
N SER A 135 42.00 34.53 2.58
CA SER A 135 42.61 33.44 3.35
C SER A 135 41.97 33.29 4.73
N GLU A 136 41.48 34.38 5.32
CA GLU A 136 40.79 34.36 6.60
C GLU A 136 39.30 34.01 6.47
N ARG A 137 38.62 34.42 5.39
CA ARG A 137 37.20 34.11 5.15
C ARG A 137 36.96 32.62 5.06
N GLN A 138 37.87 31.88 4.41
CA GLN A 138 37.76 30.44 4.21
C GLN A 138 38.50 29.61 5.26
N ARG A 139 39.18 30.24 6.22
CA ARG A 139 39.92 29.53 7.27
C ARG A 139 38.98 28.68 8.12
N PRO A 140 39.21 27.38 8.33
CA PRO A 140 38.36 26.58 9.20
C PRO A 140 38.07 27.23 10.56
N LEU A 141 36.86 27.05 11.09
CA LEU A 141 36.37 27.68 12.31
C LEU A 141 35.74 26.63 13.24
N VAL A 142 36.25 26.49 14.46
CA VAL A 142 35.67 25.66 15.52
C VAL A 142 35.01 26.57 16.55
N LEU A 143 33.72 26.35 16.80
CA LEU A 143 32.94 27.14 17.75
C LEU A 143 32.67 26.34 19.02
N ILE A 144 32.95 26.94 20.19
CA ILE A 144 32.71 26.32 21.49
C ILE A 144 31.73 27.21 22.25
N GLY A 145 30.48 26.79 22.36
CA GLY A 145 29.46 27.51 23.13
C GLY A 145 29.39 26.99 24.56
N HIS A 146 29.17 27.88 25.53
CA HIS A 146 28.77 27.49 26.88
C HIS A 146 27.41 28.10 27.25
N SER A 147 26.48 27.28 27.76
CA SER A 147 25.17 27.72 28.24
C SER A 147 24.43 28.57 27.17
N LEU A 148 24.04 29.83 27.46
CA LEU A 148 23.42 30.74 26.47
C LEU A 148 24.28 30.97 25.22
N GLY A 149 25.61 30.89 25.31
CA GLY A 149 26.51 31.03 24.16
C GLY A 149 26.27 29.94 23.10
N CYS A 150 25.74 28.77 23.50
CA CYS A 150 25.31 27.73 22.57
C CYS A 150 24.13 28.20 21.71
N LEU A 151 23.14 28.85 22.32
CA LEU A 151 21.97 29.38 21.61
C LEU A 151 22.34 30.58 20.73
N VAL A 152 23.31 31.40 21.16
CA VAL A 152 23.85 32.49 20.33
C VAL A 152 24.48 31.92 19.05
N ILE A 153 25.26 30.84 19.16
CA ILE A 153 25.82 30.15 17.99
C ILE A 153 24.71 29.57 17.10
N GLN A 154 23.69 28.92 17.66
CA GLN A 154 22.58 28.37 16.87
C GLN A 154 21.83 29.45 16.11
N GLN A 155 21.39 30.50 16.82
CA GLN A 155 20.67 31.62 16.24
C GLN A 155 21.52 32.34 15.19
N ALA A 156 22.83 32.51 15.42
CA ALA A 156 23.74 33.13 14.47
C ALA A 156 23.84 32.31 13.18
N LEU A 157 23.97 30.99 13.29
CA LEU A 157 24.06 30.15 12.10
C LEU A 157 22.73 30.12 11.34
N VAL A 158 21.59 30.00 12.02
CA VAL A 158 20.26 30.11 11.39
C VAL A 158 20.10 31.45 10.64
N LEU A 159 20.49 32.57 11.25
CA LEU A 159 20.46 33.88 10.58
C LEU A 159 21.41 33.93 9.37
N ALA A 160 22.60 33.33 9.46
CA ALA A 160 23.57 33.27 8.39
C ALA A 160 23.12 32.42 7.18
N VAL A 161 22.06 31.62 7.29
CA VAL A 161 21.43 30.96 6.12
C VAL A 161 20.76 31.99 5.22
N HIS A 162 20.12 32.99 5.82
CA HIS A 162 19.29 33.97 5.10
C HIS A 162 20.04 35.23 4.68
N GLN A 163 21.33 35.35 5.02
CA GLN A 163 22.14 36.54 4.73
C GLN A 163 23.39 36.15 3.96
N GLN A 164 23.47 36.60 2.69
CA GLN A 164 24.53 36.22 1.77
C GLN A 164 25.92 36.61 2.29
N ASP A 165 26.04 37.74 3.00
CA ASP A 165 27.29 38.27 3.55
C ASP A 165 27.97 37.33 4.56
N PHE A 166 27.20 36.42 5.17
CA PHE A 166 27.71 35.44 6.12
C PHE A 166 27.90 34.03 5.53
N THR A 167 27.74 33.87 4.22
CA THR A 167 27.88 32.56 3.56
C THR A 167 29.26 31.95 3.78
N ASP A 168 30.32 32.75 3.62
CA ASP A 168 31.69 32.25 3.82
C ASP A 168 31.97 31.89 5.27
N LEU A 169 31.50 32.72 6.19
CA LEU A 169 31.62 32.45 7.63
C LEU A 169 30.92 31.14 7.98
N ARG A 170 29.69 30.92 7.49
CA ARG A 170 28.92 29.69 7.68
C ARG A 170 29.65 28.48 7.10
N LEU A 171 30.10 28.56 5.84
CA LEU A 171 30.77 27.43 5.20
C LEU A 171 32.07 27.06 5.88
N SER A 172 32.77 28.03 6.49
CA SER A 172 34.03 27.85 7.20
C SER A 172 33.93 27.12 8.55
N VAL A 173 32.72 26.90 9.10
CA VAL A 173 32.56 26.24 10.42
C VAL A 173 32.86 24.74 10.34
N ALA A 174 34.04 24.33 10.79
CA ALA A 174 34.52 22.95 10.76
C ALA A 174 33.85 22.03 11.79
N GLY A 175 33.45 22.58 12.94
CA GLY A 175 32.80 21.84 14.01
C GLY A 175 32.29 22.73 15.14
N ILE A 176 31.34 22.21 15.91
CA ILE A 176 30.72 22.94 17.03
C ILE A 176 30.70 22.06 18.28
N ILE A 177 31.15 22.63 19.40
CA ILE A 177 31.06 22.03 20.72
C ILE A 177 30.09 22.83 21.56
N PHE A 178 29.08 22.16 22.09
CA PHE A 178 28.10 22.75 22.99
C PHE A 178 28.31 22.25 24.41
N LEU A 179 28.65 23.15 25.33
CA LEU A 179 28.84 22.86 26.75
C LEU A 179 27.57 23.30 27.51
N GLY A 180 26.68 22.37 27.81
CA GLY A 180 25.47 22.62 28.61
C GLY A 180 24.43 23.50 27.92
N ALA A 181 24.14 23.26 26.65
CA ALA A 181 23.14 24.04 25.90
C ALA A 181 21.69 23.78 26.38
N PRO A 182 20.87 24.80 26.61
CA PRO A 182 19.47 24.62 27.04
C PRO A 182 18.49 24.54 25.84
N PHE A 183 18.62 23.56 24.94
CA PHE A 183 17.81 23.50 23.70
C PHE A 183 16.30 23.39 23.95
N GLN A 184 15.88 22.78 25.07
CA GLN A 184 14.47 22.65 25.47
C GLN A 184 14.12 23.55 26.66
N GLY A 185 14.95 24.56 26.93
CA GLY A 185 14.88 25.40 28.12
C GLY A 185 15.54 24.78 29.35
N SER A 186 15.53 25.52 30.45
CA SER A 186 16.19 25.13 31.71
C SER A 186 15.26 25.35 32.90
N ASP A 187 15.40 24.53 33.94
CA ASP A 187 14.62 24.69 35.18
C ASP A 187 15.07 25.94 35.98
N VAL A 188 16.20 26.54 35.60
CA VAL A 188 16.76 27.79 36.16
C VAL A 188 15.99 29.04 35.76
N ALA A 189 15.26 29.02 34.63
CA ALA A 189 14.37 30.12 34.25
C ALA A 189 13.34 30.40 35.38
N THR A 190 12.81 29.35 36.01
CA THR A 190 11.87 29.44 37.13
C THR A 190 12.44 30.17 38.36
N TYR A 191 13.74 30.07 38.61
CA TYR A 191 14.43 30.72 39.73
C TYR A 191 14.87 32.16 39.38
N GLY A 192 15.27 32.38 38.12
CA GLY A 192 15.64 33.69 37.57
C GLY A 192 14.43 34.64 37.46
N THR A 193 13.26 34.14 37.05
CA THR A 193 12.02 34.94 37.01
C THR A 193 11.54 35.33 38.41
N TRP A 194 11.77 34.48 39.42
CA TRP A 194 11.45 34.80 40.83
C TRP A 194 12.37 35.90 41.40
N LEU A 195 13.68 35.82 41.14
CA LEU A 195 14.65 36.86 41.55
C LEU A 195 14.50 38.19 40.76
N ALA A 196 14.20 38.12 39.47
CA ALA A 196 14.00 39.30 38.62
C ALA A 196 12.71 40.07 38.97
N ARG A 197 11.63 39.35 39.35
CA ARG A 197 10.37 39.97 39.81
C ARG A 197 10.47 40.66 41.17
N ILE A 198 11.43 40.28 42.01
CA ILE A 198 11.69 40.93 43.31
C ILE A 198 12.63 42.15 43.15
N ALA A 199 13.40 42.22 42.05
CA ALA A 199 14.44 43.22 41.82
C ALA A 199 14.17 44.23 40.68
N ASP A 200 13.04 44.10 39.98
CA ASP A 200 12.62 44.93 38.83
C ASP A 200 13.65 44.93 37.69
N LEU A 201 13.95 43.73 37.16
CA LEU A 201 14.95 43.46 36.11
C LEU A 201 14.31 42.87 34.84
N ASP A 202 14.91 43.09 33.67
CA ASP A 202 14.41 42.65 32.35
C ASP A 202 14.38 41.10 32.22
N THR A 203 13.21 40.54 31.93
CA THR A 203 12.96 39.09 31.89
C THR A 203 12.99 38.48 30.50
N ALA A 204 13.14 39.25 29.41
CA ALA A 204 12.95 38.74 28.04
C ALA A 204 13.86 37.54 27.69
N LEU A 205 15.17 37.62 27.97
CA LEU A 205 16.11 36.50 27.76
C LEU A 205 15.84 35.31 28.69
N LEU A 206 15.30 35.54 29.89
CA LEU A 206 15.00 34.49 30.88
C LEU A 206 13.69 33.78 30.56
N GLU A 207 12.69 34.49 30.02
CA GLU A 207 11.41 33.93 29.57
C GLU A 207 11.58 33.02 28.37
N MET A 208 12.44 33.38 27.41
CA MET A 208 12.79 32.50 26.29
C MET A 208 13.42 31.18 26.76
N LEU A 209 14.19 31.19 27.85
CA LEU A 209 14.86 30.01 28.42
C LEU A 209 13.93 29.10 29.24
N ARG A 210 12.63 29.43 29.33
CA ARG A 210 11.64 28.62 30.04
C ARG A 210 11.42 27.28 29.34
N LYS A 211 11.32 26.23 30.14
CA LYS A 211 11.06 24.88 29.65
C LYS A 211 9.77 24.84 28.82
N GLY A 212 9.85 24.30 27.60
CA GLY A 212 8.71 24.24 26.67
C GLY A 212 8.45 25.52 25.87
N SER A 213 9.39 26.46 25.82
CA SER A 213 9.30 27.63 24.93
C SER A 213 9.22 27.22 23.45
N LEU A 214 8.17 27.68 22.76
CA LEU A 214 7.99 27.45 21.32
C LEU A 214 9.13 28.06 20.49
N ASP A 215 9.67 29.21 20.92
CA ASP A 215 10.76 29.90 20.22
C ASP A 215 12.06 29.09 20.24
N LEU A 216 12.39 28.45 21.37
CA LEU A 216 13.58 27.57 21.46
C LEU A 216 13.42 26.30 20.62
N HIS A 217 12.20 25.78 20.56
CA HIS A 217 11.90 24.62 19.72
C HIS A 217 12.04 24.97 18.23
N GLY A 218 11.54 26.13 17.81
CA GLY A 218 11.72 26.67 16.46
C GLY A 218 13.20 26.82 16.09
N ILE A 219 13.98 27.53 16.91
CA ILE A 219 15.43 27.74 16.66
C ILE A 219 16.18 26.41 16.57
N SER A 220 15.88 25.47 17.46
CA SER A 220 16.53 24.14 17.46
C SER A 220 16.13 23.30 16.24
N SER A 221 14.86 23.39 15.81
CA SER A 221 14.33 22.72 14.62
C SER A 221 14.97 23.27 13.35
N ASP A 222 15.00 24.59 13.18
CA ASP A 222 15.59 25.27 12.02
C ASP A 222 17.10 24.98 11.92
N PHE A 223 17.78 25.02 13.06
CA PHE A 223 19.19 24.68 13.16
C PHE A 223 19.45 23.19 12.83
N TYR A 224 18.61 22.27 13.31
CA TYR A 224 18.74 20.85 12.99
C TYR A 224 18.50 20.57 11.50
N GLY A 225 17.42 21.11 10.93
CA GLY A 225 17.09 20.96 9.52
C GLY A 225 18.20 21.48 8.60
N SER A 226 18.83 22.60 8.99
CA SER A 226 19.89 23.23 8.19
C SER A 226 21.28 22.58 8.36
N TYR A 227 21.55 21.92 9.49
CA TYR A 227 22.91 21.47 9.87
C TYR A 227 22.99 20.01 10.34
N ASN A 228 22.07 19.14 9.91
CA ASN A 228 22.06 17.73 10.30
C ASN A 228 23.37 16.98 9.91
N GLN A 229 24.04 17.39 8.82
CA GLN A 229 25.30 16.78 8.40
C GLN A 229 26.56 17.40 9.05
N TRP A 230 26.42 18.43 9.88
CA TRP A 230 27.56 19.09 10.52
C TRP A 230 28.03 18.34 11.77
N ASP A 231 29.33 18.44 12.05
CA ASP A 231 29.96 17.81 13.20
C ASP A 231 29.73 18.65 14.45
N ILE A 232 28.82 18.14 15.28
CA ILE A 232 28.35 18.81 16.50
C ILE A 232 28.42 17.82 17.64
N VAL A 233 29.04 18.24 18.74
CA VAL A 233 29.18 17.45 19.96
C VAL A 233 28.58 18.21 21.14
N CYS A 234 27.66 17.57 21.86
CA CYS A 234 27.00 18.16 23.02
C CYS A 234 27.53 17.56 24.33
N PHE A 235 27.98 18.40 25.26
CA PHE A 235 28.39 18.00 26.61
C PHE A 235 27.34 18.42 27.64
N TYR A 236 27.07 17.55 28.61
CA TYR A 236 26.10 17.80 29.68
C TYR A 236 26.62 17.43 31.08
N GLU A 237 26.02 18.05 32.11
CA GLU A 237 26.42 17.87 33.51
C GLU A 237 25.91 16.54 34.10
N LYS A 238 26.79 15.82 34.82
CA LYS A 238 26.39 14.62 35.55
C LYS A 238 26.04 14.91 37.01
N LYS A 239 26.80 15.79 37.67
CA LYS A 239 26.60 16.15 39.10
C LYS A 239 25.51 17.20 39.23
N ASN A 240 24.77 17.16 40.33
CA ASN A 240 23.80 18.21 40.66
C ASN A 240 24.53 19.45 41.18
N SER A 241 23.92 20.62 40.99
CA SER A 241 24.40 21.84 41.63
C SER A 241 24.30 21.75 43.17
N TYR A 242 24.91 22.70 43.89
CA TYR A 242 24.80 22.82 45.35
C TYR A 242 23.34 22.82 45.86
N MET A 243 22.37 23.18 45.03
CA MET A 243 20.93 23.19 45.34
C MET A 243 20.20 21.87 45.00
N GLN A 244 20.94 20.76 44.80
CA GLN A 244 20.41 19.42 44.48
C GLN A 244 19.58 19.31 43.17
N THR A 245 19.61 20.32 42.31
CA THR A 245 18.96 20.32 41.00
C THR A 245 19.99 20.47 39.87
N LYS A 246 19.72 19.85 38.71
CA LYS A 246 20.49 20.08 37.48
C LYS A 246 19.99 21.36 36.81
N VAL A 247 20.91 22.21 36.36
CA VAL A 247 20.56 23.48 35.71
C VAL A 247 19.98 23.20 34.33
N VAL A 248 20.62 22.32 33.57
CA VAL A 248 20.14 21.83 32.28
C VAL A 248 20.10 20.31 32.33
N ASN A 249 18.92 19.73 32.21
CA ASN A 249 18.77 18.27 32.20
C ASN A 249 19.35 17.67 30.90
N GLN A 250 19.64 16.36 30.95
CA GLN A 250 20.25 15.63 29.83
C GLN A 250 19.41 15.69 28.54
N GLN A 251 18.08 15.77 28.64
CA GLN A 251 17.20 15.85 27.46
C GLN A 251 17.32 17.22 26.76
N SER A 252 17.43 18.29 27.54
CA SER A 252 17.59 19.66 27.04
C SER A 252 19.00 19.93 26.48
N ALA A 253 20.03 19.24 27.00
CA ALA A 253 21.41 19.38 26.54
C ALA A 253 21.77 18.54 25.30
N ARG A 254 20.79 17.89 24.65
CA ARG A 254 21.00 17.00 23.51
C ARG A 254 20.28 17.50 22.27
N LEU A 255 20.97 17.44 21.13
CA LEU A 255 20.35 17.57 19.81
C LEU A 255 20.07 16.18 19.24
N LEU A 256 18.90 16.02 18.62
CA LEU A 256 18.49 14.76 18.00
C LEU A 256 19.53 14.34 16.94
N GLY A 257 19.95 13.06 16.95
CA GLY A 257 20.92 12.54 16.00
C GLY A 257 22.38 12.99 16.19
N LYS A 258 22.70 13.81 17.20
CA LYS A 258 24.07 14.28 17.47
C LYS A 258 24.72 13.54 18.64
N ARG A 259 26.05 13.46 18.63
CA ARG A 259 26.84 12.83 19.70
C ARG A 259 26.71 13.66 20.98
N ALA A 260 26.47 12.98 22.11
CA ALA A 260 26.38 13.61 23.41
C ALA A 260 27.19 12.87 24.48
N MET A 261 27.99 13.61 25.26
CA MET A 261 28.88 13.07 26.29
C MET A 261 28.65 13.78 27.62
N PHE A 262 28.82 13.09 28.74
CA PHE A 262 28.72 13.73 30.06
C PHE A 262 30.10 14.15 30.56
N LEU A 263 30.15 15.20 31.38
CA LEU A 263 31.32 15.56 32.18
C LEU A 263 30.98 15.36 33.67
N GLU A 264 31.96 14.91 34.46
CA GLU A 264 31.83 14.62 35.90
C GLU A 264 31.85 15.89 36.76
N THR A 265 31.01 16.86 36.40
CA THR A 265 30.90 18.19 37.01
C THR A 265 29.44 18.65 37.06
N ASP A 266 29.18 19.72 37.82
CA ASP A 266 27.96 20.53 37.70
C ASP A 266 28.06 21.50 36.51
N HIS A 267 26.96 22.18 36.20
CA HIS A 267 26.83 23.11 35.08
C HIS A 267 27.93 24.18 35.05
N SER A 268 28.34 24.67 36.23
CA SER A 268 29.31 25.77 36.35
C SER A 268 30.75 25.34 36.07
N GLY A 269 31.01 24.02 36.09
CA GLY A 269 32.30 23.44 35.77
C GLY A 269 32.41 22.86 34.35
N LEU A 270 31.34 22.89 33.54
CA LEU A 270 31.38 22.42 32.15
C LEU A 270 32.39 23.17 31.28
N ASN A 271 32.76 24.39 31.68
CA ASN A 271 33.69 25.27 30.97
C ASN A 271 34.94 25.65 31.79
N LYS A 272 35.25 24.94 32.88
CA LYS A 272 36.36 25.25 33.80
C LYS A 272 37.21 24.03 34.11
N PHE A 273 38.47 24.06 33.69
CA PHE A 273 39.42 22.95 33.85
C PHE A 273 40.66 23.36 34.64
N SER A 274 41.24 22.42 35.39
CA SER A 274 42.35 22.71 36.32
C SER A 274 43.74 22.60 35.71
N GLY A 275 43.89 21.95 34.56
CA GLY A 275 45.17 21.66 33.91
C GLY A 275 45.04 20.52 32.90
N ASP A 276 46.16 20.12 32.29
CA ASP A 276 46.20 19.07 31.26
C ASP A 276 45.77 17.68 31.79
N ASP A 277 45.94 17.43 33.10
CA ASP A 277 45.54 16.18 33.77
C ASP A 277 44.04 16.15 34.18
N ASP A 278 43.24 17.18 33.87
CA ASP A 278 41.80 17.21 34.17
C ASP A 278 41.04 16.26 33.23
N GLU A 279 40.50 15.16 33.75
CA GLU A 279 39.77 14.14 32.96
C GLU A 279 38.66 14.72 32.07
N ASN A 280 37.96 15.76 32.55
CA ASN A 280 36.91 16.41 31.76
C ASN A 280 37.50 17.24 30.62
N TYR A 281 38.68 17.84 30.83
CA TYR A 281 39.39 18.58 29.78
C TYR A 281 39.86 17.63 28.69
N THR A 282 40.39 16.46 29.05
CA THR A 282 40.86 15.45 28.08
C THR A 282 39.75 15.07 27.08
N LEU A 283 38.51 14.88 27.56
CA LEU A 283 37.35 14.55 26.72
C LEU A 283 36.98 15.69 25.75
N VAL A 284 37.02 16.94 26.22
CA VAL A 284 36.74 18.11 25.36
C VAL A 284 37.88 18.33 24.37
N LEU A 285 39.12 18.21 24.83
CA LEU A 285 40.33 18.37 24.02
C LEU A 285 40.39 17.35 22.88
N SER A 286 40.02 16.09 23.12
CA SER A 286 40.03 15.06 22.06
C SER A 286 39.09 15.40 20.90
N GLU A 287 37.94 16.01 21.18
CA GLU A 287 37.00 16.43 20.13
C GLU A 287 37.49 17.70 19.42
N ILE A 288 38.09 18.65 20.15
CA ILE A 288 38.73 19.82 19.53
C ILE A 288 39.86 19.38 18.60
N GLN A 289 40.74 18.48 19.04
CA GLN A 289 41.84 17.94 18.22
C GLN A 289 41.31 17.27 16.94
N ARG A 290 40.24 16.47 17.06
CA ARG A 290 39.60 15.84 15.90
C ARG A 290 39.01 16.87 14.94
N MET A 291 38.26 17.85 15.44
CA MET A 291 37.67 18.90 14.62
C MET A 291 38.73 19.79 13.96
N VAL A 292 39.86 20.03 14.63
CA VAL A 292 41.00 20.77 14.08
C VAL A 292 41.71 19.98 12.98
N LYS A 293 41.93 18.68 13.21
CA LYS A 293 42.58 17.78 12.24
C LYS A 293 41.74 17.61 10.97
N ASP A 294 40.43 17.38 11.12
CA ASP A 294 39.52 17.13 9.99
C ASP A 294 39.03 18.42 9.32
N GLY A 295 39.16 19.55 10.02
CA GLY A 295 38.59 20.84 9.62
C GLY A 295 38.99 21.28 8.22
N PRO A 296 40.28 21.41 7.90
CA PRO A 296 40.74 21.85 6.58
C PRO A 296 40.13 21.03 5.43
N SER A 297 40.16 19.69 5.52
CA SER A 297 39.61 18.80 4.50
C SER A 297 38.10 18.99 4.31
N ARG A 298 37.35 19.19 5.40
CA ARG A 298 35.90 19.42 5.35
C ARG A 298 35.55 20.77 4.75
N ILE A 299 36.34 21.80 5.05
CA ILE A 299 36.13 23.13 4.47
C ILE A 299 36.49 23.10 2.98
N ILE A 300 37.61 22.48 2.61
CA ILE A 300 37.96 22.26 1.20
C ILE A 300 36.84 21.53 0.47
N GLU A 301 36.26 20.46 1.05
CA GLU A 301 35.14 19.75 0.43
C GLU A 301 33.88 20.62 0.34
N ARG A 302 33.54 21.40 1.38
CA ARG A 302 32.39 22.32 1.33
C ARG A 302 32.58 23.44 0.31
N TYR A 303 33.80 23.94 0.13
CA TYR A 303 34.13 24.95 -0.88
C TYR A 303 34.33 24.35 -2.28
N ARG A 304 34.76 23.10 -2.40
CA ARG A 304 34.73 22.32 -3.64
C ARG A 304 33.30 22.06 -4.06
N VAL A 305 32.43 21.71 -3.11
CA VAL A 305 30.98 21.64 -3.30
C VAL A 305 30.41 23.03 -3.57
N LYS A 306 30.89 24.13 -2.97
CA LYS A 306 30.50 25.52 -3.34
C LYS A 306 30.94 25.88 -4.78
N GLY A 307 32.12 25.42 -5.20
CA GLY A 307 32.69 25.62 -6.55
C GLY A 307 32.05 24.72 -7.61
N ALA A 308 31.64 23.50 -7.24
CA ALA A 308 30.82 22.61 -8.06
C ALA A 308 29.34 23.07 -8.06
N LYS A 309 28.86 23.65 -6.96
CA LYS A 309 27.56 24.34 -6.82
C LYS A 309 27.55 25.75 -7.42
N SER A 310 28.67 26.25 -7.97
CA SER A 310 28.62 27.42 -8.83
C SER A 310 27.90 27.14 -10.15
N ASN A 311 27.47 25.88 -10.37
CA ASN A 311 26.59 25.47 -11.46
C ASN A 311 25.34 24.67 -11.03
N SER A 312 24.70 24.96 -9.89
CA SER A 312 23.22 24.83 -9.79
C SER A 312 22.70 25.22 -8.41
N HIS A 313 21.81 26.20 -8.43
CA HIS A 313 20.97 26.64 -7.32
C HIS A 313 19.96 25.55 -6.91
N GLY A 314 19.42 25.65 -5.70
CA GLY A 314 18.12 25.05 -5.37
C GLY A 314 17.02 25.51 -6.33
N ASN A 315 15.79 25.08 -6.07
CA ASN A 315 14.66 25.31 -6.97
C ASN A 315 14.52 26.80 -7.33
N ARG A 316 14.68 27.12 -8.62
CA ARG A 316 14.50 28.48 -9.16
C ARG A 316 13.15 28.65 -9.86
N HIS A 317 12.62 27.57 -10.41
CA HIS A 317 11.36 27.58 -11.13
C HIS A 317 10.42 26.56 -10.48
N TRP A 318 9.35 27.06 -9.85
CA TRP A 318 8.32 26.25 -9.20
C TRP A 318 6.98 26.52 -9.87
N ARG A 319 6.62 25.68 -10.85
CA ARG A 319 5.35 25.76 -11.57
C ARG A 319 4.52 24.52 -11.29
N VAL A 320 3.98 24.45 -10.08
CA VAL A 320 3.13 23.35 -9.58
C VAL A 320 1.74 23.93 -9.25
N PRO A 321 0.64 23.30 -9.71
CA PRO A 321 -0.68 23.93 -9.72
C PRO A 321 -1.31 24.10 -8.33
N ARG A 322 -0.88 23.31 -7.33
CA ARG A 322 -1.40 23.36 -5.96
C ARG A 322 -0.42 22.78 -4.94
N VAL A 323 -0.67 23.04 -3.67
CA VAL A 323 0.07 22.44 -2.54
C VAL A 323 -0.40 21.01 -2.26
N VAL A 324 0.45 20.24 -1.56
CA VAL A 324 0.13 18.88 -1.12
C VAL A 324 -1.09 18.90 -0.19
N ASN A 325 -2.04 17.99 -0.44
CA ASN A 325 -3.23 17.86 0.40
C ASN A 325 -2.88 17.40 1.82
N GLU A 326 -3.40 18.07 2.86
CA GLU A 326 -3.20 17.71 4.26
C GLU A 326 -3.72 16.29 4.59
N LEU A 327 -4.72 15.81 3.83
CA LEU A 327 -5.27 14.46 3.94
C LEU A 327 -4.38 13.38 3.29
N PHE A 328 -3.25 13.72 2.67
CA PHE A 328 -2.33 12.72 2.13
C PHE A 328 -1.88 11.74 3.24
N THR A 329 -1.96 10.44 2.95
CA THR A 329 -1.72 9.34 3.91
C THR A 329 -1.06 8.16 3.19
N GLY A 330 -0.05 7.56 3.83
CA GLY A 330 0.59 6.31 3.39
C GLY A 330 1.48 6.44 2.14
N ARG A 331 1.72 5.28 1.48
CA ARG A 331 2.51 5.12 0.23
C ARG A 331 4.02 5.41 0.36
N ASP A 332 4.58 5.29 1.55
CA ASP A 332 6.00 5.62 1.80
C ASP A 332 6.97 4.78 0.95
N GLU A 333 6.69 3.49 0.77
CA GLU A 333 7.51 2.61 -0.07
C GLU A 333 7.49 3.03 -1.55
N LEU A 334 6.30 3.35 -2.08
CA LEU A 334 6.13 3.84 -3.46
C LEU A 334 6.87 5.17 -3.65
N LEU A 335 6.71 6.11 -2.72
CA LEU A 335 7.42 7.39 -2.75
C LEU A 335 8.94 7.18 -2.76
N GLY A 336 9.45 6.28 -1.92
CA GLY A 336 10.88 5.92 -1.89
C GLY A 336 11.38 5.33 -3.21
N ARG A 337 10.59 4.45 -3.85
CA ARG A 337 10.89 3.89 -5.18
C ARG A 337 10.92 4.97 -6.26
N ILE A 338 9.94 5.88 -6.26
CA ILE A 338 9.89 7.00 -7.22
C ILE A 338 11.11 7.90 -7.05
N GLN A 339 11.41 8.33 -5.81
CA GLN A 339 12.58 9.18 -5.54
C GLN A 339 13.88 8.50 -6.00
N LYS A 340 14.03 7.20 -5.74
CA LYS A 340 15.19 6.43 -6.21
C LYS A 340 15.28 6.37 -7.74
N ALA A 341 14.15 6.20 -8.43
CA ALA A 341 14.11 6.13 -9.89
C ALA A 341 14.45 7.47 -10.57
N LEU A 342 14.09 8.59 -9.93
CA LEU A 342 14.28 9.94 -10.48
C LEU A 342 15.63 10.58 -10.10
N ARG A 343 16.34 10.05 -9.10
CA ARG A 343 17.69 10.51 -8.73
C ARG A 343 18.74 10.10 -9.77
N TYR A 344 19.68 11.00 -10.03
CA TYR A 344 20.83 10.73 -10.89
C TYR A 344 22.02 10.26 -10.04
N ASP A 345 22.55 9.06 -10.33
CA ASP A 345 23.81 8.58 -9.74
C ASP A 345 25.01 9.10 -10.55
N ASP A 346 26.01 9.66 -9.88
CA ASP A 346 27.21 10.25 -10.48
C ASP A 346 28.13 9.24 -11.21
N ASN A 347 27.88 7.93 -11.08
CA ASN A 347 28.72 6.84 -11.62
C ASN A 347 28.19 6.18 -12.91
N SER A 348 27.09 6.67 -13.50
CA SER A 348 26.52 6.09 -14.74
C SER A 348 27.11 6.72 -16.00
N PHE A 349 27.82 5.93 -16.82
CA PHE A 349 28.42 6.35 -18.10
C PHE A 349 27.39 6.61 -19.22
N ALA A 350 26.11 6.27 -19.02
CA ALA A 350 25.03 6.54 -19.98
C ALA A 350 23.91 7.38 -19.33
N LYS A 351 23.88 8.69 -19.59
CA LYS A 351 22.81 9.59 -19.12
C LYS A 351 21.57 9.42 -20.00
N LYS A 352 20.74 8.41 -19.75
CA LYS A 352 19.37 8.33 -20.30
C LYS A 352 18.43 9.19 -19.45
N GLN A 353 17.51 9.91 -20.08
CA GLN A 353 16.47 10.68 -19.39
C GLN A 353 15.69 9.78 -18.41
N LYS A 354 15.65 10.16 -17.13
CA LYS A 354 14.91 9.41 -16.10
C LYS A 354 13.42 9.63 -16.27
N ARG A 355 12.62 8.56 -16.22
CA ARG A 355 11.17 8.61 -16.38
C ARG A 355 10.48 7.73 -15.35
N PHE A 356 9.34 8.17 -14.83
CA PHE A 356 8.47 7.34 -13.99
C PHE A 356 7.01 7.50 -14.42
N VAL A 357 6.32 6.39 -14.66
CA VAL A 357 4.90 6.42 -15.09
C VAL A 357 4.02 5.86 -13.97
N ILE A 358 2.98 6.59 -13.58
CA ILE A 358 1.95 6.15 -12.63
C ILE A 358 0.64 5.98 -13.39
N THR A 359 0.18 4.74 -13.53
CA THR A 359 -1.15 4.44 -14.09
C THR A 359 -2.16 4.13 -12.98
N GLY A 360 -3.46 4.08 -13.27
CA GLY A 360 -4.47 3.64 -12.29
C GLY A 360 -5.80 4.40 -12.41
N LEU A 361 -6.77 4.04 -11.57
CA LEU A 361 -8.13 4.59 -11.65
C LEU A 361 -8.20 6.11 -11.37
N GLY A 362 -9.20 6.78 -11.94
CA GLY A 362 -9.50 8.18 -11.64
C GLY A 362 -9.87 8.35 -10.17
N GLY A 363 -9.27 9.31 -9.45
CA GLY A 363 -9.54 9.51 -8.02
C GLY A 363 -8.77 8.59 -7.05
N GLN A 364 -7.77 7.85 -7.55
CA GLN A 364 -6.90 6.98 -6.74
C GLN A 364 -5.68 7.68 -6.12
N GLY A 365 -5.46 8.97 -6.44
CA GLY A 365 -4.38 9.78 -5.84
C GLY A 365 -3.10 9.93 -6.69
N LYS A 366 -3.12 9.57 -7.98
CA LYS A 366 -1.95 9.69 -8.87
C LYS A 366 -1.33 11.11 -8.88
N SER A 367 -2.14 12.14 -9.12
CA SER A 367 -1.67 13.53 -9.11
C SER A 367 -1.23 13.98 -7.70
N GLU A 368 -1.84 13.46 -6.63
CA GLU A 368 -1.41 13.74 -5.25
C GLU A 368 -0.02 13.15 -4.96
N ILE A 369 0.29 11.97 -5.51
CA ILE A 369 1.63 11.37 -5.43
C ILE A 369 2.64 12.26 -6.16
N CYS A 370 2.33 12.73 -7.37
CA CYS A 370 3.20 13.66 -8.10
C CYS A 370 3.44 14.96 -7.31
N LEU A 371 2.41 15.53 -6.68
CA LEU A 371 2.55 16.70 -5.81
C LEU A 371 3.45 16.42 -4.60
N LYS A 372 3.26 15.26 -3.95
CA LYS A 372 4.08 14.85 -2.80
C LYS A 372 5.53 14.65 -3.21
N VAL A 373 5.80 13.99 -4.34
CA VAL A 373 7.16 13.79 -4.87
C VAL A 373 7.80 15.12 -5.26
N ALA A 374 7.07 16.00 -5.95
CA ALA A 374 7.55 17.34 -6.28
C ALA A 374 7.97 18.12 -5.04
N SER A 375 7.17 18.07 -3.96
CA SER A 375 7.48 18.71 -2.68
C SER A 375 8.69 18.07 -1.98
N LEU A 376 8.78 16.73 -1.97
CA LEU A 376 9.90 16.00 -1.35
C LEU A 376 11.23 16.20 -2.08
N MET A 377 11.20 16.41 -3.39
CA MET A 377 12.39 16.55 -4.25
C MET A 377 12.61 18.00 -4.72
N GLN A 378 11.90 18.98 -4.16
CA GLN A 378 11.92 20.37 -4.61
C GLN A 378 13.35 20.92 -4.72
N GLU A 379 14.16 20.71 -3.68
CA GLU A 379 15.53 21.21 -3.61
C GLU A 379 16.54 20.41 -4.47
N GLU A 380 16.15 19.24 -4.98
CA GLU A 380 17.01 18.40 -5.84
C GLU A 380 16.99 18.85 -7.32
N PHE A 381 15.95 19.58 -7.73
CA PHE A 381 15.77 20.05 -9.11
C PHE A 381 15.82 21.57 -9.21
N TRP A 382 16.55 22.09 -10.22
CA TRP A 382 16.59 23.53 -10.51
C TRP A 382 15.23 24.07 -10.96
N GLY A 383 14.40 23.26 -11.61
CA GLY A 383 13.04 23.62 -11.99
C GLY A 383 12.09 22.43 -11.85
N VAL A 384 10.89 22.68 -11.34
CA VAL A 384 9.77 21.72 -11.34
C VAL A 384 8.63 22.34 -12.13
N PHE A 385 8.22 21.65 -13.20
CA PHE A 385 7.22 22.12 -14.14
C PHE A 385 6.08 21.12 -14.25
N TRP A 386 4.85 21.63 -14.31
CA TRP A 386 3.64 20.84 -14.45
C TRP A 386 2.96 21.18 -15.77
N VAL A 387 2.58 20.15 -16.53
CA VAL A 387 1.82 20.24 -17.76
C VAL A 387 0.59 19.37 -17.64
N ASN A 388 -0.56 19.92 -17.98
CA ASN A 388 -1.81 19.19 -18.04
C ASN A 388 -2.06 18.68 -19.47
N LEU A 389 -2.17 17.35 -19.61
CA LEU A 389 -2.34 16.65 -20.88
C LEU A 389 -3.80 16.35 -21.26
N ASP A 390 -4.75 16.98 -20.58
CA ASP A 390 -6.19 16.84 -20.83
C ASP A 390 -6.61 17.09 -22.29
N SER A 391 -5.96 18.04 -22.95
CA SER A 391 -6.16 18.31 -24.38
C SER A 391 -4.86 18.80 -25.01
N PRO A 392 -4.64 18.56 -26.32
CA PRO A 392 -3.45 19.06 -27.01
C PRO A 392 -3.25 20.57 -26.87
N SER A 393 -4.34 21.35 -26.92
CA SER A 393 -4.30 22.80 -26.73
C SER A 393 -3.90 23.23 -25.32
N THR A 394 -4.34 22.52 -24.29
CA THR A 394 -3.95 22.82 -22.90
C THR A 394 -2.48 22.49 -22.68
N ALA A 395 -2.04 21.33 -23.17
CA ALA A 395 -0.65 20.91 -23.11
C ALA A 395 0.26 21.93 -23.81
N GLU A 396 -0.08 22.33 -25.04
CA GLU A 396 0.68 23.33 -25.80
C GLU A 396 0.77 24.66 -25.05
N ASN A 397 -0.34 25.17 -24.51
CA ASN A 397 -0.34 26.40 -23.73
C ASN A 397 0.54 26.30 -22.47
N ASP A 398 0.50 25.18 -21.76
CA ASP A 398 1.34 24.95 -20.57
C ASP A 398 2.83 24.92 -20.92
N PHE A 399 3.19 24.24 -22.01
CA PHE A 399 4.58 24.21 -22.50
C PHE A 399 5.07 25.59 -22.95
N ILE A 400 4.26 26.34 -23.71
CA ILE A 400 4.56 27.71 -24.11
C ILE A 400 4.75 28.61 -22.87
N ALA A 401 3.88 28.45 -21.86
CA ALA A 401 4.01 29.21 -20.63
C ALA A 401 5.26 28.85 -19.83
N ILE A 402 5.67 27.56 -19.80
CA ILE A 402 6.95 27.14 -19.22
C ILE A 402 8.12 27.83 -19.95
N ALA A 403 8.11 27.83 -21.29
CA ALA A 403 9.17 28.48 -22.07
C ALA A 403 9.24 29.99 -21.81
N SER A 404 8.08 30.65 -21.68
CA SER A 404 7.97 32.06 -21.29
C SER A 404 8.55 32.34 -19.90
N ASP A 405 8.23 31.50 -18.90
CA ASP A 405 8.79 31.59 -17.53
C ASP A 405 10.32 31.37 -17.49
N LEU A 406 10.85 30.70 -18.51
CA LEU A 406 12.28 30.48 -18.71
C LEU A 406 12.95 31.59 -19.53
N GLU A 407 12.26 32.72 -19.75
CA GLU A 407 12.73 33.88 -20.53
C GLU A 407 12.97 33.56 -22.01
N HIS A 408 12.31 32.53 -22.54
CA HIS A 408 12.35 32.11 -23.94
C HIS A 408 10.92 31.99 -24.50
N PRO A 409 10.21 33.10 -24.75
CA PRO A 409 8.87 33.06 -25.30
C PRO A 409 8.88 32.44 -26.70
N VAL A 410 7.94 31.53 -26.94
CA VAL A 410 7.78 30.75 -28.17
C VAL A 410 6.30 30.67 -28.54
N GLU A 411 5.99 30.40 -29.79
CA GLU A 411 4.59 30.32 -30.27
C GLU A 411 4.10 28.88 -30.48
N HIS A 412 5.02 27.90 -30.48
CA HIS A 412 4.72 26.52 -30.83
C HIS A 412 5.31 25.52 -29.83
N LEU A 413 4.58 24.42 -29.60
CA LEU A 413 5.00 23.34 -28.70
C LEU A 413 6.40 22.77 -29.00
N ALA A 414 6.74 22.56 -30.28
CA ALA A 414 8.04 22.00 -30.67
C ALA A 414 9.22 22.87 -30.20
N GLU A 415 9.05 24.20 -30.23
CA GLU A 415 10.04 25.16 -29.77
C GLU A 415 10.15 25.13 -28.24
N ALA A 416 9.03 25.05 -27.52
CA ALA A 416 8.99 24.94 -26.07
C ALA A 416 9.70 23.66 -25.56
N LEU A 417 9.46 22.52 -26.21
CA LEU A 417 10.16 21.27 -25.92
C LEU A 417 11.67 21.38 -26.17
N GLN A 418 12.07 22.10 -27.23
CA GLN A 418 13.48 22.35 -27.53
C GLN A 418 14.14 23.24 -26.47
N VAL A 419 13.42 24.22 -25.92
CA VAL A 419 13.89 25.03 -24.78
C VAL A 419 14.21 24.12 -23.60
N LEU A 420 13.28 23.26 -23.17
CA LEU A 420 13.48 22.30 -22.07
C LEU A 420 14.63 21.33 -22.36
N ALA A 421 14.74 20.82 -23.59
CA ALA A 421 15.80 19.89 -23.99
C ALA A 421 17.21 20.51 -23.90
N ASN A 422 17.33 21.82 -24.12
CA ASN A 422 18.60 22.54 -24.11
C ASN A 422 19.10 22.91 -22.70
N ILE A 423 18.25 22.80 -21.68
CA ILE A 423 18.59 23.15 -20.30
C ILE A 423 19.69 22.21 -19.76
N LYS A 424 20.78 22.81 -19.29
CA LYS A 424 21.94 22.09 -18.74
C LYS A 424 21.82 21.76 -17.24
N ARG A 425 20.78 22.25 -16.58
CA ARG A 425 20.48 22.02 -15.15
C ARG A 425 19.46 20.92 -14.99
N SER A 426 19.40 20.31 -13.80
CA SER A 426 18.40 19.29 -13.47
C SER A 426 17.01 19.91 -13.41
N TRP A 427 16.03 19.27 -14.03
CA TRP A 427 14.63 19.69 -13.91
C TRP A 427 13.72 18.47 -13.82
N LEU A 428 12.55 18.66 -13.21
CA LEU A 428 11.48 17.67 -13.14
C LEU A 428 10.27 18.20 -13.93
N LEU A 429 9.80 17.41 -14.90
CA LEU A 429 8.58 17.68 -15.65
C LEU A 429 7.52 16.68 -15.24
N ILE A 430 6.36 17.18 -14.81
CA ILE A 430 5.20 16.36 -14.46
C ILE A 430 4.18 16.52 -15.58
N LEU A 431 3.91 15.41 -16.26
CA LEU A 431 2.91 15.26 -17.31
C LEU A 431 1.66 14.61 -16.70
N ASP A 432 0.68 15.42 -16.31
CA ASP A 432 -0.51 14.94 -15.61
C ASP A 432 -1.69 14.72 -16.57
N ASN A 433 -2.51 13.70 -16.33
CA ASN A 433 -3.75 13.38 -17.07
C ASN A 433 -3.54 12.97 -18.54
N ALA A 434 -2.57 12.10 -18.80
CA ALA A 434 -2.39 11.50 -20.12
C ALA A 434 -3.45 10.39 -20.39
N ASP A 435 -4.71 10.79 -20.54
CA ASP A 435 -5.87 9.88 -20.49
C ASP A 435 -6.60 9.66 -21.84
N ASP A 436 -6.07 10.18 -22.95
CA ASP A 436 -6.62 9.96 -24.29
C ASP A 436 -5.87 8.81 -25.01
N PRO A 437 -6.53 7.65 -25.26
CA PRO A 437 -5.88 6.49 -25.87
C PRO A 437 -5.50 6.71 -27.34
N LYS A 438 -6.02 7.75 -27.99
CA LYS A 438 -5.71 8.08 -29.40
C LYS A 438 -4.46 8.93 -29.54
N VAL A 439 -3.91 9.45 -28.43
CA VAL A 439 -2.75 10.36 -28.44
C VAL A 439 -1.45 9.59 -28.20
N ASP A 440 -0.47 9.76 -29.09
CA ASP A 440 0.90 9.30 -28.81
C ASP A 440 1.64 10.32 -27.94
N TYR A 441 1.68 10.03 -26.64
CA TYR A 441 2.32 10.89 -25.65
C TYR A 441 3.85 10.99 -25.81
N GLN A 442 4.49 10.15 -26.63
CA GLN A 442 5.92 10.27 -26.93
C GLN A 442 6.27 11.68 -27.45
N TYR A 443 5.34 12.35 -28.12
CA TYR A 443 5.49 13.70 -28.66
C TYR A 443 5.74 14.78 -27.58
N TYR A 444 5.30 14.56 -26.33
CA TYR A 444 5.46 15.54 -25.25
C TYR A 444 6.73 15.35 -24.40
N PHE A 445 7.58 14.36 -24.73
CA PHE A 445 8.83 14.13 -23.99
C PHE A 445 9.99 14.95 -24.60
N PRO A 446 10.61 15.88 -23.85
CA PRO A 446 11.79 16.59 -24.34
C PRO A 446 12.95 15.63 -24.60
N SER A 447 13.78 15.90 -25.59
CA SER A 447 14.91 15.04 -25.99
C SER A 447 16.16 15.15 -25.08
N GLY A 448 16.14 16.03 -24.07
CA GLY A 448 17.28 16.29 -23.18
C GLY A 448 17.49 15.24 -22.07
N ASN A 449 18.75 14.95 -21.75
CA ASN A 449 19.15 13.94 -20.76
C ASN A 449 19.28 14.44 -19.31
N ASN A 450 19.10 15.75 -19.07
CA ASN A 450 19.23 16.35 -17.73
C ASN A 450 17.88 16.47 -17.00
N GLY A 451 16.78 16.19 -17.69
CA GLY A 451 15.43 16.23 -17.14
C GLY A 451 14.99 14.89 -16.59
N ALA A 452 14.22 14.91 -15.51
CA ALA A 452 13.43 13.78 -15.06
C ALA A 452 11.97 14.02 -15.46
N VAL A 453 11.25 13.00 -15.89
CA VAL A 453 9.84 13.11 -16.30
C VAL A 453 8.97 12.17 -15.46
N MET A 454 7.95 12.69 -14.80
CA MET A 454 6.88 11.90 -14.22
C MET A 454 5.64 12.03 -15.07
N MET A 455 4.90 10.94 -15.24
CA MET A 455 3.67 10.92 -16.02
C MET A 455 2.55 10.23 -15.23
N THR A 456 1.35 10.81 -15.22
CA THR A 456 0.15 10.16 -14.68
C THR A 456 -0.84 9.83 -15.80
N SER A 457 -1.50 8.68 -15.71
CA SER A 457 -2.49 8.26 -16.71
C SER A 457 -3.52 7.29 -16.12
N ARG A 458 -4.72 7.24 -16.71
CA ARG A 458 -5.70 6.15 -16.55
C ARG A 458 -5.47 5.01 -17.53
N ILE A 459 -4.59 5.15 -18.51
CA ILE A 459 -4.35 4.17 -19.57
C ILE A 459 -3.18 3.26 -19.15
N PRO A 460 -3.40 1.97 -18.85
CA PRO A 460 -2.34 1.06 -18.42
C PRO A 460 -1.19 0.95 -19.43
N GLU A 461 -1.48 1.07 -20.73
CA GLU A 461 -0.52 1.01 -21.83
C GLU A 461 0.52 2.13 -21.77
N CYS A 462 0.25 3.24 -21.07
CA CYS A 462 1.23 4.31 -20.86
C CYS A 462 2.48 3.83 -20.10
N ARG A 463 2.44 2.68 -19.42
CA ARG A 463 3.64 2.04 -18.85
C ARG A 463 4.75 1.83 -19.90
N ARG A 464 4.40 1.73 -21.19
CA ARG A 464 5.36 1.60 -22.30
C ARG A 464 6.37 2.74 -22.37
N TYR A 465 6.05 3.93 -21.87
CA TYR A 465 6.95 5.08 -21.86
C TYR A 465 8.05 5.00 -20.77
N SER A 466 7.92 4.09 -19.80
CA SER A 466 8.97 3.75 -18.85
C SER A 466 8.80 2.32 -18.26
N PRO A 467 9.14 1.26 -19.01
CA PRO A 467 8.89 -0.13 -18.60
C PRO A 467 9.60 -0.52 -17.30
N ASP A 468 10.81 0.02 -17.08
CA ASP A 468 11.65 -0.29 -15.92
C ASP A 468 11.30 0.56 -14.68
N ALA A 469 10.42 1.55 -14.83
CA ALA A 469 10.03 2.50 -13.79
C ALA A 469 8.58 2.94 -13.98
N SER A 470 7.65 2.02 -13.76
CA SER A 470 6.21 2.30 -13.76
C SER A 470 5.50 1.63 -12.59
N GLU A 471 4.41 2.24 -12.14
CA GLU A 471 3.52 1.69 -11.11
C GLU A 471 2.06 1.76 -11.56
N ALA A 472 1.32 0.65 -11.43
CA ALA A 472 -0.13 0.64 -11.53
C ALA A 472 -0.71 0.89 -10.12
N LEU A 473 -1.29 2.06 -9.92
CA LEU A 473 -1.80 2.49 -8.62
C LEU A 473 -3.17 1.85 -8.33
N GLU A 474 -3.20 1.03 -7.28
CA GLU A 474 -4.41 0.39 -6.77
C GLU A 474 -5.04 1.16 -5.59
N GLY A 475 -5.99 0.53 -4.88
CA GLY A 475 -6.52 0.98 -3.59
C GLY A 475 -5.44 1.38 -2.58
N LEU A 476 -5.80 2.16 -1.57
CA LEU A 476 -4.96 2.23 -0.35
C LEU A 476 -5.05 0.89 0.39
N ASP A 477 -3.93 0.40 0.91
CA ASP A 477 -3.88 -0.86 1.64
C ASP A 477 -4.24 -0.62 3.12
N ASP A 478 -3.32 -0.90 4.04
CA ASP A 478 -3.55 -0.81 5.48
C ASP A 478 -3.90 0.63 5.93
N GLU A 479 -3.45 1.65 5.19
CA GLU A 479 -3.67 3.06 5.52
C GLU A 479 -5.01 3.63 5.02
N ALA A 480 -5.86 2.82 4.39
CA ALA A 480 -7.19 3.25 3.94
C ALA A 480 -8.09 3.66 5.11
N ASN A 481 -8.01 2.95 6.24
CA ASN A 481 -8.74 3.30 7.45
C ASN A 481 -8.30 4.65 7.99
N ASP A 482 -6.98 4.89 8.02
CA ASP A 482 -6.40 6.14 8.51
C ASP A 482 -6.86 7.34 7.67
N LEU A 483 -6.89 7.20 6.34
CA LEU A 483 -7.42 8.22 5.45
C LEU A 483 -8.89 8.54 5.76
N LEU A 484 -9.73 7.51 5.92
CA LEU A 484 -11.14 7.67 6.22
C LEU A 484 -11.36 8.35 7.58
N LEU A 485 -10.69 7.88 8.64
CA LEU A 485 -10.80 8.41 9.99
C LEU A 485 -10.32 9.86 10.07
N LYS A 486 -9.22 10.18 9.37
CA LYS A 486 -8.70 11.54 9.23
C LYS A 486 -9.68 12.45 8.49
N ALA A 487 -10.25 12.00 7.37
CA ALA A 487 -11.26 12.74 6.62
C ALA A 487 -12.58 12.91 7.41
N ALA A 488 -12.90 11.96 8.30
CA ALA A 488 -14.04 12.04 9.22
C ALA A 488 -13.82 12.99 10.40
N GLY A 489 -12.61 13.53 10.57
CA GLY A 489 -12.27 14.40 11.70
C GLY A 489 -12.24 13.67 13.04
N ILE A 490 -12.07 12.35 13.03
CA ILE A 490 -12.01 11.53 14.26
C ILE A 490 -10.60 11.68 14.87
N PRO A 491 -10.48 12.09 16.15
CA PRO A 491 -9.18 12.23 16.82
C PRO A 491 -8.38 10.92 16.86
N PRO A 492 -7.04 10.96 16.72
CA PRO A 492 -6.18 9.76 16.72
C PRO A 492 -6.38 8.83 17.93
N GLU A 493 -6.74 9.38 19.09
CA GLU A 493 -6.97 8.61 20.32
C GLU A 493 -8.16 7.64 20.20
N LEU A 494 -9.08 7.91 19.27
CA LEU A 494 -10.30 7.11 19.04
C LEU A 494 -10.20 6.19 17.83
N TRP A 495 -9.05 6.12 17.15
CA TRP A 495 -8.90 5.31 15.94
C TRP A 495 -9.02 3.81 16.24
N ALA A 496 -8.39 3.34 17.32
CA ALA A 496 -8.44 1.94 17.72
C ALA A 496 -9.86 1.44 17.98
N SER A 497 -10.71 2.26 18.63
CA SER A 497 -12.10 1.89 18.92
C SER A 497 -13.01 1.93 17.70
N ASN A 498 -12.65 2.68 16.65
CA ASN A 498 -13.45 2.85 15.43
C ASN A 498 -12.94 1.99 14.25
N TYR A 499 -11.86 1.24 14.44
CA TYR A 499 -11.20 0.51 13.36
C TYR A 499 -12.12 -0.48 12.63
N ILE A 500 -12.96 -1.24 13.35
CA ILE A 500 -13.86 -2.22 12.75
C ILE A 500 -14.91 -1.52 11.86
N SER A 501 -15.55 -0.46 12.36
CA SER A 501 -16.53 0.30 11.59
C SER A 501 -15.89 1.04 10.40
N ALA A 502 -14.69 1.57 10.57
CA ALA A 502 -13.93 2.16 9.46
C ALA A 502 -13.64 1.12 8.37
N ARG A 503 -13.22 -0.09 8.76
CA ARG A 503 -12.91 -1.18 7.83
C ARG A 503 -14.14 -1.62 7.03
N GLU A 504 -15.33 -1.62 7.63
CA GLU A 504 -16.57 -1.90 6.90
C GLU A 504 -16.85 -0.86 5.81
N VAL A 505 -16.66 0.42 6.12
CA VAL A 505 -16.81 1.52 5.15
C VAL A 505 -15.75 1.44 4.06
N VAL A 506 -14.49 1.21 4.42
CA VAL A 506 -13.39 1.03 3.46
C VAL A 506 -13.69 -0.12 2.50
N ARG A 507 -14.21 -1.25 3.02
CA ARG A 507 -14.61 -2.40 2.20
C ARG A 507 -15.73 -2.04 1.21
N CYS A 508 -16.73 -1.26 1.63
CA CYS A 508 -17.79 -0.79 0.72
C CYS A 508 -17.25 0.08 -0.42
N LEU A 509 -16.18 0.84 -0.15
CA LEU A 509 -15.62 1.82 -1.08
C LEU A 509 -14.40 1.31 -1.85
N GLY A 510 -13.99 0.05 -1.65
CA GLY A 510 -12.86 -0.59 -2.33
C GLY A 510 -11.51 0.11 -2.08
N SER A 511 -11.34 0.76 -0.93
CA SER A 511 -10.15 1.58 -0.64
C SER A 511 -9.87 2.71 -1.66
N HIS A 512 -10.90 3.18 -2.36
CA HIS A 512 -10.77 4.25 -3.35
C HIS A 512 -10.57 5.62 -2.69
N THR A 513 -9.42 6.27 -2.90
CA THR A 513 -9.01 7.41 -2.07
C THR A 513 -10.01 8.58 -2.08
N LEU A 514 -10.52 8.97 -3.25
CA LEU A 514 -11.52 10.05 -3.35
C LEU A 514 -12.85 9.67 -2.68
N ALA A 515 -13.25 8.40 -2.76
CA ALA A 515 -14.50 7.94 -2.17
C ALA A 515 -14.40 7.91 -0.64
N LEU A 516 -13.24 7.50 -0.10
CA LEU A 516 -12.95 7.55 1.34
C LEU A 516 -12.98 8.98 1.87
N ILE A 517 -12.39 9.94 1.14
CA ILE A 517 -12.42 11.36 1.53
C ILE A 517 -13.85 11.91 1.52
N GLN A 518 -14.66 11.57 0.51
CA GLN A 518 -16.07 11.97 0.44
C GLN A 518 -16.90 11.36 1.57
N ALA A 519 -16.70 10.07 1.86
CA ALA A 519 -17.35 9.38 2.97
C ALA A 519 -16.99 9.99 4.32
N GLY A 520 -15.70 10.22 4.55
CA GLY A 520 -15.21 10.90 5.75
C GLY A 520 -15.81 12.29 5.91
N ALA A 521 -15.80 13.11 4.86
CA ALA A 521 -16.40 14.45 4.91
C ALA A 521 -17.92 14.41 5.15
N TYR A 522 -18.63 13.40 4.64
CA TYR A 522 -20.05 13.20 4.89
C TYR A 522 -20.32 12.88 6.37
N ILE A 523 -19.49 12.01 6.97
CA ILE A 523 -19.54 11.65 8.39
C ILE A 523 -19.16 12.86 9.26
N ALA A 524 -18.11 13.60 8.91
CA ALA A 524 -17.63 14.78 9.65
C ALA A 524 -18.69 15.88 9.76
N LYS A 525 -19.59 15.98 8.77
CA LYS A 525 -20.74 16.91 8.80
C LYS A 525 -21.93 16.41 9.61
N GLY A 526 -21.83 15.24 10.22
CA GLY A 526 -22.88 14.66 11.07
C GLY A 526 -24.07 14.10 10.30
N HIS A 527 -23.93 13.80 9.00
CA HIS A 527 -25.03 13.24 8.22
C HIS A 527 -25.34 11.78 8.57
N CYS A 528 -24.35 11.03 9.06
CA CYS A 528 -24.50 9.72 9.69
C CYS A 528 -23.29 9.40 10.57
N GLN A 529 -23.42 8.40 11.44
CA GLN A 529 -22.30 7.85 12.21
C GLN A 529 -21.48 6.87 11.35
N LEU A 530 -20.22 6.64 11.73
CA LEU A 530 -19.30 5.76 11.01
C LEU A 530 -19.87 4.34 10.78
N HIS A 531 -20.45 3.73 11.82
CA HIS A 531 -21.06 2.40 11.74
C HIS A 531 -22.39 2.35 10.96
N GLU A 532 -23.04 3.49 10.75
CA GLU A 532 -24.28 3.58 9.97
C GLU A 532 -23.99 3.74 8.48
N TYR A 533 -22.80 4.23 8.13
CA TYR A 533 -22.44 4.58 6.76
C TYR A 533 -22.66 3.44 5.75
N PRO A 534 -22.29 2.16 6.00
CA PRO A 534 -22.55 1.08 5.04
C PRO A 534 -24.03 0.97 4.65
N ASN A 535 -24.93 1.09 5.62
CA ASN A 535 -26.38 1.05 5.38
C ASN A 535 -26.88 2.28 4.60
N VAL A 536 -26.35 3.47 4.90
CA VAL A 536 -26.67 4.69 4.16
C VAL A 536 -26.14 4.60 2.73
N PHE A 537 -24.94 4.03 2.55
CA PHE A 537 -24.34 3.76 1.24
C PHE A 537 -25.23 2.85 0.40
N HIS A 538 -25.67 1.71 0.95
CA HIS A 538 -26.57 0.81 0.21
C HIS A 538 -27.88 1.48 -0.21
N ARG A 539 -28.43 2.39 0.59
CA ARG A 539 -29.70 3.08 0.28
C ARG A 539 -29.56 4.29 -0.63
N GLN A 540 -28.43 5.02 -0.54
CA GLN A 540 -28.27 6.34 -1.15
C GLN A 540 -26.95 6.50 -1.93
N ARG A 541 -26.33 5.39 -2.39
CA ARG A 541 -25.03 5.39 -3.10
C ARG A 541 -24.95 6.43 -4.22
N LEU A 542 -25.99 6.55 -5.04
CA LEU A 542 -26.06 7.54 -6.12
C LEU A 542 -25.87 8.98 -5.63
N ARG A 543 -26.48 9.34 -4.51
CA ARG A 543 -26.36 10.66 -3.90
C ARG A 543 -24.99 10.85 -3.26
N LEU A 544 -24.48 9.81 -2.61
CA LEU A 544 -23.22 9.85 -1.85
C LEU A 544 -21.99 9.90 -2.77
N LEU A 545 -22.01 9.16 -3.88
CA LEU A 545 -20.90 9.13 -4.83
C LEU A 545 -20.90 10.33 -5.78
N LYS A 546 -22.00 11.12 -5.77
CA LYS A 546 -22.14 12.47 -6.35
C LYS A 546 -21.87 13.60 -5.34
N TYR A 547 -21.52 13.27 -4.09
CA TYR A 547 -21.36 14.24 -3.02
C TYR A 547 -19.97 14.91 -3.06
N SER A 548 -19.95 16.23 -3.17
CA SER A 548 -18.71 17.01 -3.34
C SER A 548 -18.48 17.94 -2.14
N PRO A 549 -17.70 17.55 -1.12
CA PRO A 549 -17.36 18.46 -0.04
C PRO A 549 -16.40 19.55 -0.55
N GLN A 550 -16.57 20.79 -0.06
CA GLN A 550 -15.75 21.94 -0.47
C GLN A 550 -14.23 21.74 -0.26
N GLN A 551 -13.84 20.80 0.62
CA GLN A 551 -12.46 20.41 0.92
C GLN A 551 -11.87 19.36 -0.04
N ALA A 552 -12.70 18.66 -0.83
CA ALA A 552 -12.27 17.68 -1.84
C ALA A 552 -12.57 18.21 -3.25
N ARG A 553 -11.97 19.34 -3.62
CA ARG A 553 -12.03 19.87 -5.00
C ARG A 553 -11.19 18.99 -5.93
N SER A 554 -11.67 17.77 -6.18
CA SER A 554 -11.30 17.01 -7.37
C SER A 554 -11.93 17.69 -8.60
N ARG A 555 -11.23 17.68 -9.73
CA ARG A 555 -11.69 18.26 -11.00
C ARG A 555 -13.06 17.71 -11.45
N TYR A 556 -13.33 16.45 -11.18
CA TYR A 556 -14.57 15.79 -11.57
C TYR A 556 -15.73 16.03 -10.59
N SER A 557 -15.50 16.79 -9.51
CA SER A 557 -16.46 17.03 -8.42
C SER A 557 -16.83 15.76 -7.64
N ASP A 558 -17.07 14.64 -8.32
CA ASP A 558 -17.54 13.40 -7.75
C ASP A 558 -16.89 12.14 -8.36
N VAL A 559 -17.10 10.98 -7.74
CA VAL A 559 -16.42 9.72 -8.12
C VAL A 559 -16.98 9.17 -9.43
N PHE A 560 -18.30 9.22 -9.62
CA PHE A 560 -18.96 8.65 -10.81
C PHE A 560 -18.66 9.41 -12.10
N THR A 561 -18.46 10.73 -12.03
CA THR A 561 -18.10 11.54 -13.20
C THR A 561 -16.81 11.04 -13.85
N THR A 562 -15.88 10.45 -13.07
CA THR A 562 -14.65 9.87 -13.64
C THR A 562 -14.90 8.65 -14.51
N PHE A 563 -15.96 7.89 -14.23
CA PHE A 563 -16.35 6.69 -14.98
C PHE A 563 -17.27 7.07 -16.15
N GLU A 564 -18.22 7.98 -15.93
CA GLU A 564 -19.13 8.49 -16.98
C GLU A 564 -18.35 9.04 -18.18
N VAL A 565 -17.32 9.84 -17.95
CA VAL A 565 -16.49 10.38 -19.05
C VAL A 565 -15.84 9.27 -19.88
N SER A 566 -15.40 8.17 -19.26
CA SER A 566 -14.82 7.04 -19.99
C SER A 566 -15.86 6.32 -20.84
N THR A 567 -17.08 6.09 -20.32
CA THR A 567 -18.17 5.46 -21.10
C THR A 567 -18.78 6.37 -22.15
N ASP A 568 -18.89 7.68 -21.90
CA ASP A 568 -19.41 8.65 -22.89
C ASP A 568 -18.57 8.60 -24.17
N ILE A 569 -17.25 8.44 -24.04
CA ILE A 569 -16.34 8.26 -25.19
C ILE A 569 -16.68 6.99 -25.98
N LEU A 570 -16.95 5.89 -25.29
CA LEU A 570 -17.33 4.62 -25.91
C LEU A 570 -18.68 4.72 -26.63
N GLU A 571 -19.68 5.33 -25.98
CA GLU A 571 -21.02 5.53 -26.55
C GLU A 571 -21.00 6.45 -27.77
N GLN A 572 -20.11 7.44 -27.80
CA GLN A 572 -19.94 8.36 -28.93
C GLN A 572 -19.19 7.74 -30.11
N SER A 573 -18.26 6.81 -29.87
CA SER A 573 -17.45 6.16 -30.92
C SER A 573 -18.31 5.38 -31.93
N LYS A 574 -19.42 4.77 -31.49
CA LYS A 574 -20.34 3.94 -32.32
C LYS A 574 -19.68 2.76 -33.05
N ASP A 575 -18.38 2.53 -32.86
CA ASP A 575 -17.63 1.42 -33.45
C ASP A 575 -18.05 0.07 -32.82
N GLU A 576 -17.81 -1.03 -33.53
CA GLU A 576 -18.22 -2.37 -33.07
C GLU A 576 -17.58 -2.76 -31.74
N THR A 577 -16.26 -2.57 -31.61
CA THR A 577 -15.53 -2.85 -30.37
C THR A 577 -16.07 -2.05 -29.18
N ALA A 578 -16.52 -0.81 -29.41
CA ALA A 578 -17.11 0.02 -28.36
C ALA A 578 -18.49 -0.51 -27.92
N ARG A 579 -19.32 -0.98 -28.86
CA ARG A 579 -20.59 -1.65 -28.54
C ARG A 579 -20.37 -2.94 -27.75
N ASP A 580 -19.39 -3.73 -28.16
CA ASP A 580 -19.03 -4.98 -27.49
C ASP A 580 -18.48 -4.72 -26.08
N ALA A 581 -17.64 -3.70 -25.92
CA ALA A 581 -17.12 -3.26 -24.63
C ALA A 581 -18.25 -2.79 -23.69
N LEU A 582 -19.22 -2.02 -24.18
CA LEU A 582 -20.39 -1.61 -23.39
C LEU A 582 -21.25 -2.81 -22.97
N CYS A 583 -21.52 -3.74 -23.89
CA CYS A 583 -22.23 -4.98 -23.58
C CYS A 583 -21.48 -5.82 -22.52
N LEU A 584 -20.15 -5.94 -22.66
CA LEU A 584 -19.32 -6.63 -21.69
C LEU A 584 -19.37 -5.93 -20.31
N LEU A 585 -19.31 -4.60 -20.27
CA LEU A 585 -19.43 -3.82 -19.03
C LEU A 585 -20.79 -4.05 -18.32
N GLU A 586 -21.87 -4.13 -19.10
CA GLU A 586 -23.21 -4.44 -18.58
C GLU A 586 -23.26 -5.84 -17.97
N ILE A 587 -22.70 -6.86 -18.63
CA ILE A 587 -22.62 -8.23 -18.10
C ILE A 587 -21.83 -8.26 -16.79
N PHE A 588 -20.66 -7.62 -16.79
CA PHE A 588 -19.79 -7.56 -15.63
C PHE A 588 -20.46 -6.88 -14.43
N SER A 589 -21.38 -5.95 -14.66
CA SER A 589 -22.16 -5.29 -13.59
C SER A 589 -23.20 -6.21 -12.90
N MET A 590 -23.46 -7.38 -13.48
CA MET A 590 -24.43 -8.36 -12.98
C MET A 590 -23.79 -9.55 -12.26
N VAL A 591 -22.46 -9.65 -12.25
CA VAL A 591 -21.70 -10.70 -11.54
C VAL A 591 -20.94 -10.11 -10.34
N ALA A 592 -19.97 -10.81 -9.75
CA ALA A 592 -19.15 -10.24 -8.68
C ALA A 592 -18.06 -9.32 -9.26
N SER A 593 -17.59 -8.37 -8.45
CA SER A 593 -16.48 -7.48 -8.80
C SER A 593 -15.11 -8.18 -8.82
N SER A 594 -15.04 -9.43 -8.33
CA SER A 594 -13.86 -10.30 -8.36
C SER A 594 -13.46 -10.70 -9.78
N ILE A 595 -12.37 -11.45 -9.91
CA ILE A 595 -11.85 -11.93 -11.19
C ILE A 595 -12.85 -12.93 -11.80
N LEU A 596 -13.45 -12.57 -12.93
CA LEU A 596 -14.22 -13.46 -13.79
C LEU A 596 -13.32 -13.98 -14.92
N PRO A 597 -13.12 -15.31 -15.05
CA PRO A 597 -12.42 -15.89 -16.18
C PRO A 597 -13.16 -15.65 -17.50
N LEU A 598 -12.44 -15.36 -18.57
CA LEU A 598 -13.05 -15.13 -19.89
C LEU A 598 -13.40 -16.42 -20.64
N TRP A 599 -12.82 -17.56 -20.26
CA TRP A 599 -13.20 -18.86 -20.86
C TRP A 599 -14.67 -19.21 -20.59
N ILE A 600 -15.37 -18.55 -19.65
CA ILE A 600 -16.81 -18.79 -19.43
C ILE A 600 -17.63 -18.49 -20.70
N PHE A 601 -17.17 -17.53 -21.50
CA PHE A 601 -17.85 -17.13 -22.73
C PHE A 601 -17.65 -18.20 -23.82
N GLU A 602 -16.47 -18.83 -23.86
CA GLU A 602 -16.19 -19.97 -24.74
C GLU A 602 -17.03 -21.19 -24.35
N ALA A 603 -17.07 -21.54 -23.06
CA ALA A 603 -17.92 -22.63 -22.56
C ALA A 603 -19.40 -22.40 -22.88
N ALA A 604 -19.89 -21.16 -22.68
CA ALA A 604 -21.24 -20.77 -23.02
C ALA A 604 -21.52 -20.84 -24.54
N TRP A 605 -20.53 -20.51 -25.37
CA TRP A 605 -20.64 -20.58 -26.82
C TRP A 605 -20.80 -22.02 -27.31
N TYR A 606 -20.00 -22.96 -26.79
CA TYR A 606 -20.07 -24.38 -27.16
C TYR A 606 -21.47 -24.95 -26.91
N GLU A 607 -22.03 -24.70 -25.72
CA GLU A 607 -23.38 -25.17 -25.38
C GLU A 607 -24.47 -24.46 -26.21
N GLY A 608 -24.34 -23.13 -26.39
CA GLY A 608 -25.27 -22.36 -27.21
C GLY A 608 -25.31 -22.84 -28.67
N LYS A 609 -24.16 -23.24 -29.22
CA LYS A 609 -24.03 -23.82 -30.56
C LYS A 609 -24.69 -25.20 -30.66
N ASN A 610 -24.51 -26.07 -29.66
CA ASN A 610 -25.16 -27.38 -29.62
C ASN A 610 -26.69 -27.25 -29.66
N ILE A 611 -27.24 -26.35 -28.85
CA ILE A 611 -28.69 -26.10 -28.80
C ILE A 611 -29.19 -25.44 -30.09
N ALA A 612 -28.39 -24.60 -30.76
CA ALA A 612 -28.77 -24.00 -32.03
C ALA A 612 -28.89 -25.01 -33.19
N TYR A 613 -28.13 -26.11 -33.16
CA TYR A 613 -28.25 -27.20 -34.14
C TYR A 613 -29.39 -28.17 -33.81
N ASP A 614 -29.71 -28.32 -32.54
CA ASP A 614 -30.81 -29.17 -32.09
C ASP A 614 -32.15 -28.44 -32.26
N ASN A 615 -32.80 -28.65 -33.40
CA ASN A 615 -34.12 -28.07 -33.73
C ASN A 615 -35.27 -28.61 -32.85
N SER A 616 -35.00 -29.34 -31.77
CA SER A 616 -36.02 -29.82 -30.84
C SER A 616 -36.56 -28.65 -29.99
N THR A 617 -37.65 -28.04 -30.47
CA THR A 617 -38.39 -27.03 -29.72
C THR A 617 -39.22 -27.68 -28.61
N THR A 618 -38.61 -28.05 -27.50
CA THR A 618 -39.34 -28.30 -26.25
C THR A 618 -39.18 -27.09 -25.35
N SER A 619 -40.12 -26.15 -25.43
CA SER A 619 -40.25 -25.03 -24.50
C SER A 619 -40.76 -25.52 -23.14
N SER A 620 -39.95 -26.30 -22.41
CA SER A 620 -40.17 -26.56 -20.99
C SER A 620 -39.38 -25.54 -20.17
N ILE A 621 -39.77 -25.31 -18.92
CA ILE A 621 -39.05 -24.39 -18.00
C ILE A 621 -37.72 -24.99 -17.50
N ASP A 622 -37.30 -26.13 -18.06
CA ASP A 622 -36.30 -27.04 -17.48
C ASP A 622 -35.00 -27.06 -18.27
N HIS A 623 -35.06 -26.54 -19.50
CA HIS A 623 -33.97 -26.58 -20.46
C HIS A 623 -33.76 -25.21 -21.07
N LEU A 624 -32.48 -24.91 -21.31
CA LEU A 624 -32.11 -23.82 -22.19
C LEU A 624 -32.58 -24.16 -23.61
N ALA A 625 -32.95 -23.13 -24.36
CA ALA A 625 -33.61 -23.25 -25.65
C ALA A 625 -33.12 -22.15 -26.60
N GLN A 626 -33.52 -22.19 -27.86
CA GLN A 626 -33.12 -21.20 -28.86
C GLN A 626 -33.46 -19.74 -28.48
N SER A 627 -34.52 -19.54 -27.71
CA SER A 627 -34.87 -18.23 -27.13
C SER A 627 -33.79 -17.67 -26.21
N HIS A 628 -33.04 -18.54 -25.50
CA HIS A 628 -31.92 -18.19 -24.62
C HIS A 628 -30.64 -17.94 -25.42
N VAL A 629 -30.39 -18.72 -26.47
CA VAL A 629 -29.27 -18.49 -27.41
C VAL A 629 -29.37 -17.08 -28.01
N SER A 630 -30.59 -16.62 -28.28
CA SER A 630 -30.86 -15.28 -28.80
C SER A 630 -30.62 -14.13 -27.79
N GLN A 631 -30.42 -14.45 -26.50
CA GLN A 631 -30.05 -13.48 -25.46
C GLN A 631 -28.54 -13.41 -25.21
N LEU A 632 -27.76 -14.29 -25.85
CA LEU A 632 -26.32 -14.26 -25.71
C LEU A 632 -25.74 -12.95 -26.28
N PRO A 633 -24.63 -12.46 -25.71
CA PRO A 633 -23.98 -11.23 -26.16
C PRO A 633 -23.64 -11.29 -27.66
N SER A 634 -23.84 -10.17 -28.37
CA SER A 634 -23.69 -10.14 -29.83
C SER A 634 -22.24 -10.35 -30.33
N PHE A 635 -21.25 -10.27 -29.44
CA PHE A 635 -19.86 -10.64 -29.73
C PHE A 635 -19.63 -12.15 -29.74
N MET A 636 -20.56 -12.95 -29.22
CA MET A 636 -20.55 -14.41 -29.29
C MET A 636 -21.31 -14.88 -30.55
N VAL A 637 -20.59 -15.04 -31.67
CA VAL A 637 -21.20 -15.42 -32.95
C VAL A 637 -21.47 -16.92 -32.99
N ILE A 638 -22.70 -17.34 -32.73
CA ILE A 638 -23.09 -18.77 -32.62
C ILE A 638 -22.99 -19.54 -33.93
N ASP A 639 -23.23 -18.87 -35.07
CA ASP A 639 -23.21 -19.50 -36.41
C ASP A 639 -21.79 -19.81 -36.93
N GLY A 640 -20.74 -19.47 -36.17
CA GLY A 640 -19.34 -19.69 -36.58
C GLY A 640 -18.91 -21.16 -36.48
N ASP A 641 -17.94 -21.57 -37.32
CA ASP A 641 -17.40 -22.93 -37.31
C ASP A 641 -16.58 -23.24 -36.04
N ALA A 642 -15.93 -22.22 -35.46
CA ALA A 642 -15.14 -22.30 -34.23
C ALA A 642 -15.35 -21.04 -33.37
N TRP A 643 -15.00 -21.13 -32.08
CA TRP A 643 -14.99 -19.99 -31.17
C TRP A 643 -13.93 -18.97 -31.64
N ASP A 644 -14.36 -17.72 -31.85
CA ASP A 644 -13.50 -16.59 -32.19
C ASP A 644 -13.47 -15.61 -31.01
N ASP A 645 -12.35 -15.59 -30.30
CA ASP A 645 -12.15 -14.75 -29.13
C ASP A 645 -11.79 -13.29 -29.46
N TYR A 646 -11.54 -12.97 -30.74
CA TYR A 646 -11.03 -11.66 -31.16
C TYR A 646 -11.90 -10.50 -30.65
N ARG A 647 -13.22 -10.57 -30.86
CA ARG A 647 -14.14 -9.51 -30.43
C ARG A 647 -14.19 -9.35 -28.92
N LEU A 648 -14.15 -10.46 -28.16
CA LEU A 648 -14.11 -10.44 -26.71
C LEU A 648 -12.78 -9.84 -26.21
N LEU A 649 -11.66 -10.22 -26.82
CA LEU A 649 -10.33 -9.69 -26.49
C LEU A 649 -10.20 -8.20 -26.80
N GLU A 650 -10.70 -7.74 -27.94
CA GLU A 650 -10.72 -6.31 -28.30
C GLU A 650 -11.62 -5.50 -27.37
N ALA A 651 -12.83 -5.98 -27.09
CA ALA A 651 -13.75 -5.36 -26.12
C ALA A 651 -13.12 -5.27 -24.72
N SER A 652 -12.47 -6.35 -24.26
CA SER A 652 -11.77 -6.36 -22.97
C SER A 652 -10.59 -5.38 -22.95
N SER A 653 -9.79 -5.33 -24.02
CA SER A 653 -8.66 -4.40 -24.15
C SER A 653 -9.14 -2.95 -24.14
N LEU A 654 -10.28 -2.67 -24.77
CA LEU A 654 -10.89 -1.36 -24.75
C LEU A 654 -11.35 -0.97 -23.34
N LEU A 655 -12.02 -1.86 -22.60
CA LEU A 655 -12.38 -1.58 -21.20
C LEU A 655 -11.15 -1.39 -20.29
N VAL A 656 -10.07 -2.15 -20.51
CA VAL A 656 -8.80 -2.02 -19.78
C VAL A 656 -8.14 -0.67 -20.07
N SER A 657 -8.09 -0.26 -21.35
CA SER A 657 -7.49 1.02 -21.74
C SER A 657 -8.24 2.23 -21.14
N HIS A 658 -9.54 2.08 -20.89
CA HIS A 658 -10.37 3.05 -20.17
C HIS A 658 -10.36 2.91 -18.64
N SER A 659 -9.55 2.00 -18.07
CA SER A 659 -9.49 1.69 -16.64
C SER A 659 -10.83 1.27 -16.01
N LEU A 660 -11.77 0.75 -16.81
CA LEU A 660 -13.07 0.27 -16.30
C LEU A 660 -12.97 -1.14 -15.73
N VAL A 661 -12.02 -1.94 -16.22
CA VAL A 661 -11.73 -3.29 -15.73
C VAL A 661 -10.23 -3.48 -15.55
N THR A 662 -9.83 -4.44 -14.74
CA THR A 662 -8.44 -4.85 -14.55
C THR A 662 -8.25 -6.24 -15.14
N ARG A 663 -7.20 -6.40 -15.95
CA ARG A 663 -6.84 -7.67 -16.56
C ARG A 663 -5.89 -8.47 -15.67
N HIS A 664 -6.19 -9.76 -15.52
CA HIS A 664 -5.41 -10.73 -14.76
C HIS A 664 -5.01 -11.88 -15.68
N ASN A 665 -3.73 -12.27 -15.63
CA ASN A 665 -3.22 -13.45 -16.31
C ASN A 665 -2.75 -14.43 -15.23
N GLN A 666 -3.59 -15.40 -14.88
CA GLN A 666 -3.22 -16.47 -13.93
C GLN A 666 -3.27 -17.82 -14.65
N ASN A 667 -2.17 -18.57 -14.59
CA ASN A 667 -2.06 -19.94 -15.14
C ASN A 667 -2.57 -20.08 -16.59
N ASP A 668 -2.13 -19.20 -17.50
CA ASP A 668 -2.56 -19.13 -18.91
C ASP A 668 -4.06 -18.87 -19.16
N SER A 669 -4.83 -18.56 -18.12
CA SER A 669 -6.23 -18.13 -18.25
C SER A 669 -6.38 -16.62 -18.07
N LEU A 670 -7.02 -15.99 -19.04
CA LEU A 670 -7.32 -14.55 -19.04
C LEU A 670 -8.56 -14.29 -18.19
N GLY A 671 -8.46 -13.40 -17.22
CA GLY A 671 -9.58 -12.97 -16.38
C GLY A 671 -9.67 -11.46 -16.27
N LEU A 672 -10.89 -10.96 -16.01
CA LEU A 672 -11.14 -9.54 -15.76
C LEU A 672 -11.79 -9.34 -14.39
N SER A 673 -11.41 -8.29 -13.69
CA SER A 673 -12.10 -7.86 -12.47
C SER A 673 -12.55 -6.40 -12.59
N MET A 674 -13.46 -5.97 -11.74
CA MET A 674 -13.86 -4.57 -11.65
C MET A 674 -13.62 -4.02 -10.26
N HIS A 675 -13.23 -2.76 -10.18
CA HIS A 675 -13.24 -2.07 -8.90
C HIS A 675 -14.69 -2.00 -8.36
N PRO A 676 -14.96 -2.26 -7.07
CA PRO A 676 -16.32 -2.30 -6.52
C PRO A 676 -17.19 -1.06 -6.80
N LEU A 677 -16.57 0.12 -6.85
CA LEU A 677 -17.26 1.37 -7.22
C LEU A 677 -17.63 1.45 -8.70
N ILE A 678 -16.78 0.93 -9.61
CA ILE A 678 -17.10 0.85 -11.04
C ILE A 678 -18.20 -0.18 -11.23
N HIS A 679 -18.12 -1.31 -10.55
CA HIS A 679 -19.16 -2.34 -10.56
C HIS A 679 -20.53 -1.77 -10.11
N ALA A 680 -20.56 -1.06 -8.98
CA ALA A 680 -21.79 -0.43 -8.49
C ALA A 680 -22.32 0.64 -9.44
N TRP A 681 -21.43 1.48 -9.98
CA TRP A 681 -21.74 2.51 -10.96
C TRP A 681 -22.31 1.95 -12.27
N ALA A 682 -21.64 0.96 -12.85
CA ALA A 682 -22.02 0.33 -14.12
C ALA A 682 -23.43 -0.26 -14.03
N LYS A 683 -23.83 -0.74 -12.85
CA LYS A 683 -25.20 -1.16 -12.57
C LYS A 683 -26.16 0.02 -12.39
N ASP A 684 -25.77 1.02 -11.58
CA ASP A 684 -26.60 2.19 -11.26
C ASP A 684 -26.95 3.08 -12.46
N ARG A 685 -26.07 3.14 -13.47
CA ARG A 685 -26.29 3.94 -14.68
C ARG A 685 -27.37 3.36 -15.60
N GLN A 686 -27.60 2.05 -15.53
CA GLN A 686 -28.56 1.36 -16.37
C GLN A 686 -29.99 1.66 -15.91
N SER A 687 -30.87 1.96 -16.87
CA SER A 687 -32.31 1.97 -16.61
C SER A 687 -32.79 0.57 -16.18
N LEU A 688 -33.94 0.48 -15.51
CA LEU A 688 -34.48 -0.82 -15.09
C LEU A 688 -34.56 -1.82 -16.26
N LYS A 689 -35.06 -1.40 -17.42
CA LYS A 689 -35.12 -2.25 -18.62
C LYS A 689 -33.76 -2.74 -19.11
N GLN A 690 -32.73 -1.91 -19.02
CA GLN A 690 -31.35 -2.32 -19.37
C GLN A 690 -30.81 -3.31 -18.34
N GLN A 691 -31.07 -3.08 -17.05
CA GLN A 691 -30.67 -4.02 -16.01
C GLN A 691 -31.34 -5.38 -16.20
N GLU A 692 -32.62 -5.40 -16.61
CA GLU A 692 -33.36 -6.64 -16.92
C GLU A 692 -32.72 -7.38 -18.10
N ALA A 693 -32.43 -6.68 -19.21
CA ALA A 693 -31.79 -7.26 -20.38
C ALA A 693 -30.37 -7.77 -20.09
N ALA A 694 -29.56 -6.98 -19.38
CA ALA A 694 -28.21 -7.36 -18.99
C ALA A 694 -28.21 -8.53 -18.00
N TRP A 695 -29.17 -8.58 -17.07
CA TRP A 695 -29.34 -9.71 -16.16
C TRP A 695 -29.69 -10.99 -16.93
N ILE A 696 -30.63 -10.92 -17.88
CA ILE A 696 -30.99 -12.09 -18.73
C ILE A 696 -29.78 -12.54 -19.54
N SER A 697 -29.09 -11.63 -20.23
CA SER A 697 -27.93 -11.96 -21.06
C SER A 697 -26.80 -12.58 -20.23
N THR A 698 -26.50 -12.00 -19.06
CA THR A 698 -25.53 -12.57 -18.10
C THR A 698 -25.96 -13.94 -17.61
N GLY A 699 -27.24 -14.09 -17.28
CA GLY A 699 -27.84 -15.35 -16.86
C GLY A 699 -27.71 -16.43 -17.91
N CYS A 700 -27.88 -16.11 -19.19
CA CYS A 700 -27.64 -17.03 -20.29
C CYS A 700 -26.16 -17.41 -20.40
N VAL A 701 -25.22 -16.44 -20.37
CA VAL A 701 -23.77 -16.76 -20.39
C VAL A 701 -23.41 -17.70 -19.24
N LEU A 702 -23.85 -17.40 -18.02
CA LEU A 702 -23.64 -18.29 -16.88
C LEU A 702 -24.30 -19.64 -17.13
N ALA A 703 -25.60 -19.69 -17.38
CA ALA A 703 -26.36 -20.93 -17.54
C ALA A 703 -25.80 -21.87 -18.61
N PHE A 704 -25.45 -21.35 -19.79
CA PHE A 704 -24.82 -22.14 -20.85
C PHE A 704 -23.43 -22.64 -20.43
N SER A 705 -22.61 -21.80 -19.79
CA SER A 705 -21.29 -22.23 -19.32
C SER A 705 -21.35 -23.30 -18.22
N LEU A 706 -22.49 -23.45 -17.53
CA LEU A 706 -22.68 -24.44 -16.47
C LEU A 706 -22.84 -25.87 -16.99
N SER A 707 -22.97 -26.10 -18.31
CA SER A 707 -23.08 -27.46 -18.87
C SER A 707 -21.82 -28.30 -18.60
N ASP A 708 -20.64 -27.68 -18.55
CA ASP A 708 -19.40 -28.29 -18.10
C ASP A 708 -19.28 -28.28 -16.56
N ARG A 709 -19.99 -29.23 -15.92
CA ARG A 709 -20.08 -29.34 -14.46
C ARG A 709 -18.71 -29.62 -13.81
N ASP A 710 -17.81 -30.34 -14.47
CA ASP A 710 -16.51 -30.71 -13.89
C ASP A 710 -15.56 -29.51 -13.85
N MET A 711 -15.57 -28.69 -14.89
CA MET A 711 -14.83 -27.44 -14.89
C MET A 711 -15.33 -26.49 -13.79
N TRP A 712 -16.66 -26.38 -13.60
CA TRP A 712 -17.25 -25.55 -12.54
C TRP A 712 -16.90 -26.05 -11.13
N ARG A 713 -16.82 -27.36 -10.93
CA ARG A 713 -16.34 -27.96 -9.67
C ARG A 713 -14.87 -27.63 -9.41
N THR A 714 -14.04 -27.69 -10.45
CA THR A 714 -12.60 -27.41 -10.37
C THR A 714 -12.33 -25.94 -10.03
N HIS A 715 -13.15 -25.02 -10.54
CA HIS A 715 -12.99 -23.57 -10.35
C HIS A 715 -14.02 -22.96 -9.37
N ALA A 716 -14.64 -23.77 -8.52
CA ALA A 716 -15.74 -23.36 -7.65
C ALA A 716 -15.40 -22.14 -6.78
N THR A 717 -14.18 -22.08 -6.22
CA THR A 717 -13.71 -20.96 -5.39
C THR A 717 -13.72 -19.63 -6.14
N LEU A 718 -13.39 -19.65 -7.43
CA LEU A 718 -13.30 -18.46 -8.27
C LEU A 718 -14.68 -18.00 -8.75
N LEU A 719 -15.55 -18.95 -9.11
CA LEU A 719 -16.84 -18.66 -9.76
C LEU A 719 -18.01 -18.49 -8.79
N LEU A 720 -17.96 -19.09 -7.60
CA LEU A 720 -19.02 -19.02 -6.60
C LEU A 720 -19.44 -17.57 -6.26
N PRO A 721 -18.51 -16.60 -6.07
CA PRO A 721 -18.89 -15.21 -5.84
C PRO A 721 -19.76 -14.62 -6.97
N HIS A 722 -19.50 -15.01 -8.22
CA HIS A 722 -20.22 -14.49 -9.38
C HIS A 722 -21.66 -14.99 -9.42
N ILE A 723 -21.91 -16.28 -9.20
CA ILE A 723 -23.28 -16.82 -9.08
C ILE A 723 -24.00 -16.17 -7.89
N GLN A 724 -23.35 -16.05 -6.73
CA GLN A 724 -23.98 -15.44 -5.56
C GLN A 724 -24.37 -13.97 -5.81
N SER A 725 -23.46 -13.19 -6.41
CA SER A 725 -23.73 -11.78 -6.77
C SER A 725 -24.90 -11.69 -7.76
N PHE A 726 -24.89 -12.52 -8.80
CA PHE A 726 -25.95 -12.60 -9.81
C PHE A 726 -27.32 -12.92 -9.20
N LEU A 727 -27.34 -13.84 -8.22
CA LEU A 727 -28.55 -14.25 -7.51
C LEU A 727 -29.01 -13.28 -6.42
N ASP A 728 -28.20 -12.31 -5.99
CA ASP A 728 -28.59 -11.31 -4.99
C ASP A 728 -29.23 -10.04 -5.62
N ILE A 729 -29.34 -9.97 -6.95
CA ILE A 729 -29.91 -8.83 -7.67
C ILE A 729 -31.45 -8.82 -7.60
N GLU A 730 -32.05 -7.78 -7.00
CA GLU A 730 -33.51 -7.64 -6.79
C GLU A 730 -34.36 -7.61 -8.08
N VAL A 731 -33.74 -7.33 -9.24
CA VAL A 731 -34.37 -7.29 -10.58
C VAL A 731 -35.12 -8.59 -10.91
N GLN A 732 -34.70 -9.71 -10.30
CA GLN A 732 -35.35 -11.02 -10.38
C GLN A 732 -36.86 -11.00 -10.13
N THR A 733 -37.38 -10.01 -9.40
CA THR A 733 -38.73 -10.08 -8.85
C THR A 733 -39.84 -9.44 -9.69
N THR A 734 -39.50 -8.55 -10.63
CA THR A 734 -40.43 -8.05 -11.65
C THR A 734 -40.34 -8.88 -12.93
N VAL A 735 -39.14 -9.21 -13.39
CA VAL A 735 -38.90 -9.94 -14.65
C VAL A 735 -39.43 -11.36 -14.64
N LEU A 736 -39.35 -12.05 -13.49
CA LEU A 736 -39.79 -13.43 -13.39
C LEU A 736 -41.28 -13.60 -13.72
N ILE A 737 -42.11 -12.57 -13.51
CA ILE A 737 -43.53 -12.58 -13.87
C ILE A 737 -43.72 -12.34 -15.37
N ASP A 738 -42.89 -11.48 -15.97
CA ASP A 738 -43.03 -11.06 -17.37
C ASP A 738 -42.33 -12.01 -18.37
N SER A 739 -41.42 -12.87 -17.91
CA SER A 739 -40.60 -13.76 -18.76
C SER A 739 -40.24 -15.09 -18.10
N GLU A 740 -41.24 -15.78 -17.51
CA GLU A 740 -41.07 -17.08 -16.82
C GLU A 740 -40.25 -18.10 -17.63
N SER A 741 -40.51 -18.21 -18.94
CA SER A 741 -39.86 -19.20 -19.82
C SER A 741 -38.38 -18.94 -20.11
N ILE A 742 -37.88 -17.73 -19.82
CA ILE A 742 -36.45 -17.38 -19.95
C ILE A 742 -35.77 -17.41 -18.58
N VAL A 743 -36.45 -16.88 -17.56
CA VAL A 743 -35.85 -16.70 -16.24
C VAL A 743 -35.77 -18.01 -15.46
N LEU A 744 -36.80 -18.86 -15.50
CA LEU A 744 -36.81 -20.09 -14.70
C LEU A 744 -35.69 -21.07 -15.10
N PRO A 745 -35.44 -21.37 -16.39
CA PRO A 745 -34.30 -22.22 -16.77
C PRO A 745 -32.96 -21.73 -16.23
N ILE A 746 -32.69 -20.42 -16.33
CA ILE A 746 -31.47 -19.79 -15.79
C ILE A 746 -31.34 -20.02 -14.28
N LEU A 747 -32.42 -19.77 -13.53
CA LEU A 747 -32.43 -19.93 -12.08
C LEU A 747 -32.31 -21.40 -11.65
N LEU A 748 -32.92 -22.32 -12.40
CA LEU A 748 -32.81 -23.76 -12.15
C LEU A 748 -31.38 -24.25 -12.37
N GLU A 749 -30.71 -23.82 -13.44
CA GLU A 749 -29.29 -24.12 -13.68
C GLU A 749 -28.38 -23.58 -12.57
N CYS A 750 -28.59 -22.32 -12.16
CA CYS A 750 -27.89 -21.76 -11.01
C CYS A 750 -28.16 -22.56 -9.72
N GLY A 751 -29.40 -23.00 -9.52
CA GLY A 751 -29.80 -23.83 -8.37
C GLY A 751 -29.10 -25.18 -8.35
N GLN A 752 -28.96 -25.84 -9.50
CA GLN A 752 -28.23 -27.10 -9.63
C GLN A 752 -26.76 -26.94 -9.25
N VAL A 753 -26.10 -25.88 -9.73
CA VAL A 753 -24.68 -25.64 -9.40
C VAL A 753 -24.47 -25.24 -7.95
N LEU A 754 -25.39 -24.47 -7.35
CA LEU A 754 -25.35 -24.23 -5.90
C LEU A 754 -25.43 -25.55 -5.11
N ARG A 755 -26.27 -26.51 -5.54
CA ARG A 755 -26.34 -27.84 -4.92
C ARG A 755 -25.02 -28.59 -5.08
N ASP A 756 -24.47 -28.63 -6.28
CA ASP A 756 -23.21 -29.31 -6.57
C ASP A 756 -22.02 -28.73 -5.79
N MET A 757 -22.03 -27.42 -5.54
CA MET A 757 -21.06 -26.72 -4.67
C MET A 757 -21.40 -26.78 -3.17
N ARG A 758 -22.42 -27.56 -2.77
CA ARG A 758 -22.90 -27.72 -1.39
C ARG A 758 -23.27 -26.41 -0.70
N GLN A 759 -23.83 -25.48 -1.47
CA GLN A 759 -24.36 -24.19 -0.99
C GLN A 759 -25.83 -24.32 -0.59
N ASP A 760 -26.13 -25.31 0.26
CA ASP A 760 -27.50 -25.76 0.59
C ASP A 760 -28.37 -24.61 1.13
N SER A 761 -27.79 -23.73 1.96
CA SER A 761 -28.49 -22.55 2.50
C SER A 761 -28.83 -21.51 1.42
N ARG A 762 -27.95 -21.28 0.44
CA ARG A 762 -28.21 -20.31 -0.64
C ARG A 762 -29.23 -20.87 -1.63
N LEU A 763 -29.16 -22.16 -1.93
CA LEU A 763 -30.18 -22.84 -2.72
C LEU A 763 -31.57 -22.74 -2.07
N GLY A 764 -31.66 -22.97 -0.75
CA GLY A 764 -32.91 -22.81 -0.01
C GLY A 764 -33.50 -21.39 -0.11
N GLN A 765 -32.66 -20.36 0.02
CA GLN A 765 -33.09 -18.95 -0.14
C GLN A 765 -33.57 -18.65 -1.56
N LEU A 766 -32.89 -19.17 -2.58
CA LEU A 766 -33.30 -19.02 -3.98
C LEU A 766 -34.68 -19.64 -4.21
N LEU A 767 -34.88 -20.88 -3.76
CA LEU A 767 -36.16 -21.59 -3.91
C LEU A 767 -37.29 -20.87 -3.17
N GLU A 768 -37.07 -20.41 -1.94
CA GLU A 768 -38.06 -19.63 -1.18
C GLU A 768 -38.48 -18.35 -1.93
N ARG A 769 -37.52 -17.64 -2.53
CA ARG A 769 -37.80 -16.47 -3.38
C ARG A 769 -38.65 -16.84 -4.60
N ILE A 770 -38.29 -17.92 -5.30
CA ILE A 770 -39.03 -18.41 -6.47
C ILE A 770 -40.48 -18.77 -6.09
N PHE A 771 -40.68 -19.60 -5.05
CA PHE A 771 -42.02 -19.98 -4.59
C PHE A 771 -42.86 -18.77 -4.17
N SER A 772 -42.25 -17.83 -3.42
CA SER A 772 -42.91 -16.60 -2.98
C SER A 772 -43.38 -15.74 -4.16
N LYS A 773 -42.55 -15.58 -5.19
CA LYS A 773 -42.84 -14.71 -6.34
C LYS A 773 -43.86 -15.31 -7.30
N LEU A 774 -43.75 -16.60 -7.58
CA LEU A 774 -44.74 -17.36 -8.34
C LEU A 774 -46.04 -17.58 -7.56
N LYS A 775 -46.08 -17.26 -6.25
CA LYS A 775 -47.22 -17.47 -5.35
C LYS A 775 -47.71 -18.93 -5.32
N ILE A 776 -46.77 -19.86 -5.43
CA ILE A 776 -47.03 -21.31 -5.37
C ILE A 776 -46.56 -21.88 -4.03
N ASN A 777 -47.23 -22.93 -3.56
CA ASN A 777 -46.97 -23.51 -2.24
C ASN A 777 -45.79 -24.50 -2.31
N PRO A 778 -44.69 -24.30 -1.56
CA PRO A 778 -43.51 -25.17 -1.62
C PRO A 778 -43.75 -26.62 -1.18
N GLN A 779 -44.85 -26.90 -0.45
CA GLN A 779 -45.18 -28.23 0.07
C GLN A 779 -46.22 -28.98 -0.78
N LYS A 780 -46.88 -28.30 -1.73
CA LYS A 780 -47.96 -28.87 -2.53
C LYS A 780 -47.67 -28.68 -4.01
N LEU A 781 -47.53 -29.79 -4.73
CA LEU A 781 -47.18 -29.80 -6.14
C LEU A 781 -48.14 -28.95 -6.98
N CYS A 782 -47.55 -28.10 -7.82
CA CYS A 782 -48.22 -27.41 -8.92
C CYS A 782 -47.71 -27.98 -10.24
N GLU A 783 -48.62 -28.47 -11.08
CA GLU A 783 -48.28 -29.30 -12.26
C GLU A 783 -47.40 -28.58 -13.29
N ASN A 784 -47.54 -27.26 -13.42
CA ASN A 784 -46.75 -26.46 -14.38
C ASN A 784 -45.31 -26.18 -13.92
N TYR A 785 -44.97 -26.52 -12.66
CA TYR A 785 -43.69 -26.17 -12.03
C TYR A 785 -43.01 -27.37 -11.38
N ILE A 786 -43.35 -28.59 -11.80
CA ILE A 786 -42.70 -29.85 -11.35
C ILE A 786 -41.17 -29.72 -11.23
N PRO A 787 -40.47 -29.07 -12.15
CA PRO A 787 -39.00 -29.06 -12.16
C PRO A 787 -38.40 -28.18 -11.05
N ILE A 788 -39.11 -27.13 -10.63
CA ILE A 788 -38.81 -26.39 -9.39
C ILE A 788 -38.94 -27.31 -8.17
N TYR A 789 -40.01 -28.12 -8.14
CA TYR A 789 -40.21 -29.09 -7.05
C TYR A 789 -39.16 -30.21 -7.06
N LYS A 790 -38.64 -30.64 -8.22
CA LYS A 790 -37.53 -31.61 -8.33
C LYS A 790 -36.26 -31.09 -7.67
N ILE A 791 -35.92 -29.80 -7.81
CA ILE A 791 -34.79 -29.21 -7.09
C ILE A 791 -35.12 -29.02 -5.61
N GLN A 792 -36.35 -28.65 -5.27
CA GLN A 792 -36.80 -28.51 -3.87
C GLN A 792 -36.73 -29.83 -3.10
N THR A 793 -37.12 -30.97 -3.68
CA THR A 793 -37.03 -32.27 -2.99
C THR A 793 -35.59 -32.62 -2.66
N GLN A 794 -34.67 -32.35 -3.58
CA GLN A 794 -33.23 -32.54 -3.37
C GLN A 794 -32.68 -31.61 -2.30
N SER A 795 -33.01 -30.31 -2.36
CA SER A 795 -32.62 -29.34 -1.33
C SER A 795 -33.11 -29.73 0.06
N LEU A 796 -34.37 -30.20 0.18
CA LEU A 796 -34.91 -30.71 1.45
C LEU A 796 -34.15 -31.95 1.94
N TYR A 797 -33.77 -32.85 1.03
CA TYR A 797 -32.98 -34.03 1.37
C TYR A 797 -31.59 -33.62 1.90
N ASP A 798 -30.88 -32.73 1.21
CA ASP A 798 -29.53 -32.27 1.58
C ASP A 798 -29.54 -31.49 2.92
N LEU A 799 -30.61 -30.75 3.20
CA LEU A 799 -30.84 -30.07 4.49
C LEU A 799 -31.29 -31.01 5.62
N GLY A 800 -31.42 -32.31 5.37
CA GLY A 800 -31.84 -33.31 6.36
C GLY A 800 -33.33 -33.32 6.67
N ARG A 801 -34.16 -32.58 5.93
CA ARG A 801 -35.64 -32.57 6.05
C ARG A 801 -36.26 -33.73 5.29
N ILE A 802 -35.80 -34.95 5.58
CA ILE A 802 -36.08 -36.15 4.79
C ILE A 802 -37.57 -36.43 4.65
N LYS A 803 -38.37 -36.26 5.71
CA LYS A 803 -39.84 -36.47 5.66
C LYS A 803 -40.53 -35.56 4.65
N ASP A 804 -40.13 -34.29 4.59
CA ASP A 804 -40.71 -33.32 3.66
C ASP A 804 -40.28 -33.65 2.22
N ALA A 805 -39.03 -34.08 2.03
CA ALA A 805 -38.52 -34.53 0.74
C ALA A 805 -39.29 -35.74 0.21
N VAL A 806 -39.54 -36.76 1.05
CA VAL A 806 -40.35 -37.94 0.70
C VAL A 806 -41.76 -37.54 0.27
N LEU A 807 -42.48 -36.76 1.11
CA LEU A 807 -43.86 -36.35 0.82
C LEU A 807 -43.99 -35.57 -0.49
N LEU A 808 -43.03 -34.72 -0.81
CA LEU A 808 -43.05 -33.94 -2.03
C LEU A 808 -42.61 -34.78 -3.25
N GLN A 809 -41.63 -35.66 -3.09
CA GLN A 809 -41.17 -36.57 -4.15
C GLN A 809 -42.25 -37.61 -4.52
N GLU A 810 -43.04 -38.09 -3.56
CA GLU A 810 -44.24 -38.92 -3.82
C GLU A 810 -45.26 -38.17 -4.69
N GLN A 811 -45.49 -36.88 -4.43
CA GLN A 811 -46.38 -36.05 -5.25
C GLN A 811 -45.86 -35.90 -6.68
N VAL A 812 -44.55 -35.60 -6.83
CA VAL A 812 -43.89 -35.50 -8.14
C VAL A 812 -44.05 -36.81 -8.92
N LEU A 813 -43.69 -37.95 -8.31
CA LEU A 813 -43.76 -39.25 -8.96
C LEU A 813 -45.20 -39.65 -9.31
N LYS A 814 -46.16 -39.36 -8.42
CA LYS A 814 -47.59 -39.60 -8.70
C LYS A 814 -48.04 -38.86 -9.95
N ARG A 815 -47.60 -37.61 -10.14
CA ARG A 815 -47.94 -36.84 -11.33
C ARG A 815 -47.25 -37.39 -12.57
N GLU A 816 -45.96 -37.67 -12.48
CA GLU A 816 -45.19 -38.27 -13.59
C GLU A 816 -45.75 -39.63 -14.01
N SER A 817 -46.27 -40.45 -13.09
CA SER A 817 -46.90 -41.73 -13.42
C SER A 817 -48.17 -41.61 -14.28
N VAL A 818 -48.80 -40.44 -14.28
CA VAL A 818 -49.98 -40.15 -15.12
C VAL A 818 -49.57 -39.66 -16.51
N THR A 819 -48.43 -38.96 -16.62
CA THR A 819 -48.01 -38.27 -17.84
C THR A 819 -46.91 -38.99 -18.62
N LEU A 820 -46.07 -39.76 -17.94
CA LEU A 820 -44.89 -40.42 -18.49
C LEU A 820 -45.04 -41.94 -18.40
N ALA A 821 -44.61 -42.64 -19.45
CA ALA A 821 -44.55 -44.10 -19.48
C ALA A 821 -43.59 -44.64 -18.41
N ASP A 822 -43.77 -45.90 -18.04
CA ASP A 822 -43.04 -46.55 -16.94
C ASP A 822 -41.53 -46.64 -17.18
N ASP A 823 -41.14 -46.69 -18.46
CA ASP A 823 -39.77 -46.72 -18.98
C ASP A 823 -39.19 -45.33 -19.28
N HIS A 824 -39.94 -44.25 -19.02
CA HIS A 824 -39.46 -42.90 -19.30
C HIS A 824 -38.29 -42.53 -18.36
N PRO A 825 -37.14 -42.03 -18.88
CA PRO A 825 -35.94 -41.75 -18.08
C PRO A 825 -36.19 -40.84 -16.86
N GLU A 826 -36.95 -39.75 -17.04
CA GLU A 826 -37.26 -38.85 -15.92
C GLU A 826 -38.06 -39.52 -14.79
N ARG A 827 -38.98 -40.43 -15.14
CA ARG A 827 -39.80 -41.14 -14.16
C ARG A 827 -38.94 -42.12 -13.39
N LEU A 828 -38.07 -42.87 -14.08
CA LEU A 828 -37.09 -43.76 -13.44
C LEU A 828 -36.16 -42.99 -12.49
N ALA A 829 -35.65 -41.83 -12.92
CA ALA A 829 -34.81 -40.97 -12.08
C ALA A 829 -35.56 -40.46 -10.83
N SER A 830 -36.84 -40.09 -10.96
CA SER A 830 -37.68 -39.71 -9.81
C SER A 830 -37.97 -40.87 -8.86
N GLN A 831 -38.15 -42.10 -9.37
CA GLN A 831 -38.32 -43.31 -8.57
C GLN A 831 -37.05 -43.65 -7.79
N TYR A 832 -35.90 -43.63 -8.45
CA TYR A 832 -34.60 -43.81 -7.83
C TYR A 832 -34.38 -42.82 -6.67
N LYS A 833 -34.62 -41.52 -6.90
CA LYS A 833 -34.51 -40.48 -5.86
C LYS A 833 -35.49 -40.70 -4.70
N LEU A 834 -36.72 -41.13 -4.98
CA LEU A 834 -37.69 -41.45 -3.93
C LEU A 834 -37.24 -42.65 -3.09
N ALA A 835 -36.65 -43.68 -3.71
CA ALA A 835 -36.15 -44.83 -2.98
C ALA A 835 -35.00 -44.46 -2.02
N ILE A 836 -34.08 -43.60 -2.46
CA ILE A 836 -33.03 -43.05 -1.60
C ILE A 836 -33.65 -42.29 -0.42
N ALA A 837 -34.65 -41.45 -0.68
CA ALA A 837 -35.35 -40.70 0.36
C ALA A 837 -36.10 -41.62 1.35
N TYR A 838 -36.76 -42.68 0.88
CA TYR A 838 -37.37 -43.70 1.73
C TYR A 838 -36.35 -44.39 2.63
N LYS A 839 -35.20 -44.80 2.08
CA LYS A 839 -34.11 -45.41 2.85
C LYS A 839 -33.65 -44.47 3.97
N ALA A 840 -33.40 -43.19 3.65
CA ALA A 840 -33.02 -42.19 4.63
C ALA A 840 -34.11 -41.91 5.68
N ASN A 841 -35.39 -42.10 5.33
CA ASN A 841 -36.52 -41.97 6.26
C ASN A 841 -36.81 -43.23 7.08
N GLY A 842 -36.02 -44.31 6.90
CA GLY A 842 -36.20 -45.60 7.58
C GLY A 842 -37.26 -46.52 6.95
N GLN A 843 -37.83 -46.15 5.80
CA GLN A 843 -38.79 -46.93 5.01
C GLN A 843 -38.07 -47.88 4.06
N VAL A 844 -37.23 -48.75 4.61
CA VAL A 844 -36.29 -49.57 3.83
C VAL A 844 -37.02 -50.55 2.91
N LYS A 845 -38.16 -51.10 3.33
CA LYS A 845 -38.94 -52.06 2.53
C LYS A 845 -39.53 -51.42 1.28
N GLU A 846 -40.03 -50.20 1.42
CA GLU A 846 -40.55 -49.38 0.33
C GLU A 846 -39.44 -49.01 -0.65
N ALA A 847 -38.24 -48.66 -0.14
CA ALA A 847 -37.06 -48.40 -0.96
C ALA A 847 -36.65 -49.64 -1.80
N VAL A 848 -36.55 -50.82 -1.17
CA VAL A 848 -36.24 -52.09 -1.86
C VAL A 848 -37.26 -52.37 -2.97
N THR A 849 -38.56 -52.30 -2.64
CA THR A 849 -39.62 -52.60 -3.61
C THR A 849 -39.55 -51.67 -4.82
N LEU A 850 -39.25 -50.39 -4.61
CA LEU A 850 -39.18 -49.40 -5.68
C LEU A 850 -37.92 -49.59 -6.55
N LEU A 851 -36.77 -49.86 -5.95
CA LEU A 851 -35.52 -50.11 -6.67
C LEU A 851 -35.56 -51.42 -7.48
N GLU A 852 -36.18 -52.48 -6.96
CA GLU A 852 -36.42 -53.72 -7.72
C GLU A 852 -37.26 -53.47 -8.99
N GLN A 853 -38.26 -52.58 -8.92
CA GLN A 853 -39.07 -52.19 -10.07
C GLN A 853 -38.25 -51.38 -11.09
N VAL A 854 -37.48 -50.40 -10.62
CA VAL A 854 -36.60 -49.57 -11.47
C VAL A 854 -35.60 -50.45 -12.22
N ILE A 855 -34.86 -51.30 -11.51
CA ILE A 855 -33.85 -52.20 -12.12
C ILE A 855 -34.49 -53.18 -13.08
N LYS A 856 -35.70 -53.69 -12.78
CA LYS A 856 -36.41 -54.58 -13.71
C LYS A 856 -36.69 -53.88 -15.04
N ILE A 857 -37.06 -52.60 -15.03
CA ILE A 857 -37.30 -51.83 -16.25
C ILE A 857 -35.98 -51.51 -16.93
N GLU A 858 -35.00 -50.97 -16.19
CA GLU A 858 -33.66 -50.66 -16.69
C GLU A 858 -32.96 -51.89 -17.28
N SER A 859 -33.21 -53.09 -16.75
CA SER A 859 -32.62 -54.33 -17.30
C SER A 859 -33.11 -54.68 -18.70
N VAL A 860 -34.26 -54.13 -19.11
CA VAL A 860 -34.85 -54.32 -20.44
C VAL A 860 -34.54 -53.14 -21.36
N THR A 861 -34.41 -51.93 -20.81
CA THR A 861 -34.26 -50.69 -21.59
C THR A 861 -32.83 -50.20 -21.71
N LEU A 862 -31.96 -50.52 -20.75
CA LEU A 862 -30.57 -50.08 -20.67
C LEU A 862 -29.63 -51.30 -20.74
N ALA A 863 -28.49 -51.11 -21.41
CA ALA A 863 -27.42 -52.10 -21.44
C ALA A 863 -26.90 -52.39 -20.02
N GLU A 864 -26.32 -53.57 -19.82
CA GLU A 864 -25.83 -54.00 -18.50
C GLU A 864 -24.76 -53.06 -17.92
N ASP A 865 -24.04 -52.37 -18.77
CA ASP A 865 -22.99 -51.42 -18.43
C ASP A 865 -23.49 -49.97 -18.27
N HIS A 866 -24.78 -49.68 -18.43
CA HIS A 866 -25.28 -48.30 -18.36
C HIS A 866 -25.12 -47.69 -16.94
N PRO A 867 -24.55 -46.47 -16.79
CA PRO A 867 -24.30 -45.85 -15.48
C PRO A 867 -25.51 -45.77 -14.55
N ASP A 868 -26.67 -45.39 -15.07
CA ASP A 868 -27.90 -45.28 -14.27
C ASP A 868 -28.35 -46.65 -13.71
N ARG A 869 -28.21 -47.72 -14.51
CA ARG A 869 -28.53 -49.09 -14.09
C ARG A 869 -27.59 -49.55 -12.98
N LEU A 870 -26.29 -49.28 -13.13
CA LEU A 870 -25.28 -49.60 -12.10
C LEU A 870 -25.55 -48.84 -10.80
N ALA A 871 -25.94 -47.57 -10.89
CA ALA A 871 -26.28 -46.74 -9.72
C ALA A 871 -27.53 -47.29 -8.99
N SER A 872 -28.58 -47.62 -9.72
CA SER A 872 -29.80 -48.25 -9.18
C SER A 872 -29.50 -49.59 -8.50
N GLN A 873 -28.71 -50.47 -9.13
CA GLN A 873 -28.29 -51.75 -8.55
C GLN A 873 -27.44 -51.57 -7.28
N HIS A 874 -26.51 -50.62 -7.28
CA HIS A 874 -25.70 -50.33 -6.10
C HIS A 874 -26.58 -49.88 -4.92
N GLU A 875 -27.51 -48.96 -5.16
CA GLU A 875 -28.44 -48.49 -4.13
C GLU A 875 -29.38 -49.60 -3.63
N LEU A 876 -29.81 -50.51 -4.51
CA LEU A 876 -30.59 -51.68 -4.11
C LEU A 876 -29.79 -52.60 -3.18
N ALA A 877 -28.49 -52.82 -3.45
CA ALA A 877 -27.66 -53.63 -2.58
C ALA A 877 -27.55 -53.03 -1.16
N ILE A 878 -27.37 -51.71 -1.07
CA ILE A 878 -27.36 -51.01 0.22
C ILE A 878 -28.72 -51.14 0.92
N ALA A 879 -29.82 -51.05 0.17
CA ALA A 879 -31.17 -51.21 0.73
C ALA A 879 -31.42 -52.65 1.23
N TYR A 880 -30.94 -53.68 0.52
CA TYR A 880 -31.00 -55.07 0.96
C TYR A 880 -30.20 -55.30 2.23
N GLU A 881 -28.99 -54.75 2.33
CA GLU A 881 -28.18 -54.82 3.56
C GLU A 881 -28.95 -54.21 4.75
N ALA A 882 -29.49 -53.00 4.56
CA ALA A 882 -30.29 -52.32 5.58
C ALA A 882 -31.57 -53.08 5.96
N ASN A 883 -32.12 -53.90 5.04
CA ASN A 883 -33.27 -54.76 5.28
C ASN A 883 -32.91 -56.16 5.83
N GLY A 884 -31.61 -56.44 6.06
CA GLY A 884 -31.11 -57.72 6.57
C GLY A 884 -30.98 -58.84 5.52
N GLN A 885 -31.11 -58.52 4.22
CA GLN A 885 -31.01 -59.43 3.08
C GLN A 885 -29.58 -59.47 2.53
N VAL A 886 -28.63 -59.86 3.37
CA VAL A 886 -27.18 -59.78 3.08
C VAL A 886 -26.77 -60.63 1.88
N LYS A 887 -27.42 -61.77 1.64
CA LYS A 887 -27.07 -62.66 0.52
C LYS A 887 -27.41 -62.03 -0.83
N GLU A 888 -28.58 -61.40 -0.90
CA GLU A 888 -29.08 -60.68 -2.05
C GLU A 888 -28.21 -59.45 -2.34
N ALA A 889 -27.81 -58.72 -1.30
CA ALA A 889 -26.87 -57.59 -1.40
C ALA A 889 -25.50 -58.01 -1.98
N VAL A 890 -24.90 -59.08 -1.46
CA VAL A 890 -23.60 -59.59 -1.94
C VAL A 890 -23.67 -60.02 -3.40
N THR A 891 -24.71 -60.77 -3.77
CA THR A 891 -24.90 -61.25 -5.15
C THR A 891 -25.02 -60.09 -6.13
N LEU A 892 -25.76 -59.04 -5.75
CA LEU A 892 -25.96 -57.86 -6.58
C LEU A 892 -24.68 -57.02 -6.70
N LEU A 893 -23.92 -56.83 -5.61
CA LEU A 893 -22.63 -56.13 -5.65
C LEU A 893 -21.59 -56.86 -6.52
N GLU A 894 -21.53 -58.18 -6.45
CA GLU A 894 -20.67 -58.99 -7.33
C GLU A 894 -21.04 -58.81 -8.81
N GLN A 895 -22.33 -58.63 -9.12
CA GLN A 895 -22.81 -58.35 -10.47
C GLN A 895 -22.44 -56.92 -10.91
N VAL A 896 -22.71 -55.91 -10.09
CA VAL A 896 -22.37 -54.50 -10.37
C VAL A 896 -20.87 -54.33 -10.63
N VAL A 897 -20.00 -54.97 -9.84
CA VAL A 897 -18.55 -54.90 -10.02
C VAL A 897 -18.13 -55.51 -11.37
N LYS A 898 -18.71 -56.63 -11.78
CA LYS A 898 -18.44 -57.25 -13.10
C LYS A 898 -18.92 -56.37 -14.26
N GLU A 899 -20.13 -55.82 -14.15
CA GLU A 899 -20.71 -54.95 -15.18
C GLU A 899 -19.89 -53.64 -15.30
N ALA A 900 -19.49 -53.02 -14.18
CA ALA A 900 -18.65 -51.82 -14.16
C ALA A 900 -17.23 -52.04 -14.73
N ILE A 901 -16.62 -53.20 -14.48
CA ILE A 901 -15.34 -53.58 -15.11
C ILE A 901 -15.52 -53.68 -16.64
N THR A 902 -16.62 -54.25 -17.11
CA THR A 902 -16.92 -54.37 -18.54
C THR A 902 -17.07 -53.00 -19.21
N LEU A 903 -17.68 -52.01 -18.55
CA LEU A 903 -17.73 -50.62 -19.04
C LEU A 903 -16.31 -50.02 -19.17
N LEU A 904 -15.50 -50.14 -18.11
CA LEU A 904 -14.13 -49.62 -18.11
C LEU A 904 -13.28 -50.26 -19.21
N GLU A 905 -13.46 -51.56 -19.48
CA GLU A 905 -12.83 -52.26 -20.61
C GLU A 905 -13.24 -51.65 -21.97
N GLN A 906 -14.53 -51.33 -22.17
CA GLN A 906 -15.01 -50.68 -23.39
C GLN A 906 -14.45 -49.27 -23.56
N VAL A 907 -14.44 -48.46 -22.50
CA VAL A 907 -13.88 -47.10 -22.52
C VAL A 907 -12.41 -47.13 -22.90
N VAL A 908 -11.63 -48.01 -22.25
CA VAL A 908 -10.21 -48.20 -22.57
C VAL A 908 -10.04 -48.64 -24.02
N LYS A 909 -10.87 -49.57 -24.52
CA LYS A 909 -10.82 -50.03 -25.92
C LYS A 909 -11.13 -48.94 -26.94
N ILE A 910 -12.09 -48.06 -26.64
CA ILE A 910 -12.42 -46.90 -27.50
C ILE A 910 -11.24 -45.93 -27.51
N GLN A 911 -10.73 -45.57 -26.34
CA GLN A 911 -9.59 -44.65 -26.21
C GLN A 911 -8.31 -45.24 -26.80
N ASP A 912 -8.11 -46.56 -26.75
CA ASP A 912 -7.01 -47.25 -27.42
C ASP A 912 -7.06 -47.07 -28.94
N ALA A 913 -8.26 -46.92 -29.52
CA ALA A 913 -8.47 -46.73 -30.95
C ALA A 913 -8.48 -45.25 -31.37
N THR A 914 -8.80 -44.31 -30.48
CA THR A 914 -9.02 -42.89 -30.81
C THR A 914 -7.94 -41.94 -30.29
N LEU A 915 -7.23 -42.28 -29.21
CA LEU A 915 -6.25 -41.43 -28.55
C LEU A 915 -4.83 -42.00 -28.65
N ALA A 916 -3.83 -41.12 -28.75
CA ALA A 916 -2.42 -41.50 -28.72
C ALA A 916 -2.06 -42.24 -27.40
N GLU A 917 -1.04 -43.11 -27.45
CA GLU A 917 -0.66 -43.96 -26.30
C GLU A 917 -0.25 -43.16 -25.05
N ASP A 918 0.23 -41.93 -25.21
CA ASP A 918 0.65 -41.03 -24.14
C ASP A 918 -0.44 -40.04 -23.67
N HIS A 919 -1.66 -40.13 -24.21
CA HIS A 919 -2.75 -39.22 -23.84
C HIS A 919 -3.15 -39.38 -22.35
N PRO A 920 -3.26 -38.30 -21.56
CA PRO A 920 -3.56 -38.35 -20.13
C PRO A 920 -4.82 -39.13 -19.78
N ASP A 921 -5.92 -38.92 -20.51
CA ASP A 921 -7.20 -39.57 -20.24
C ASP A 921 -7.17 -41.08 -20.50
N ARG A 922 -6.45 -41.51 -21.54
CA ARG A 922 -6.23 -42.93 -21.84
C ARG A 922 -5.48 -43.62 -20.71
N LEU A 923 -4.38 -43.01 -20.25
CA LEU A 923 -3.58 -43.54 -19.14
C LEU A 923 -4.34 -43.52 -17.81
N SER A 924 -5.21 -42.54 -17.60
CA SER A 924 -6.06 -42.45 -16.40
C SER A 924 -7.11 -43.55 -16.37
N SER A 925 -7.87 -43.75 -17.46
CA SER A 925 -8.89 -44.79 -17.56
C SER A 925 -8.29 -46.20 -17.46
N GLN A 926 -7.11 -46.45 -18.06
CA GLN A 926 -6.39 -47.71 -17.89
C GLN A 926 -5.95 -47.94 -16.43
N HIS A 927 -5.49 -46.90 -15.74
CA HIS A 927 -5.13 -46.98 -14.33
C HIS A 927 -6.36 -47.30 -13.45
N VAL A 928 -7.50 -46.68 -13.71
CA VAL A 928 -8.77 -46.94 -13.02
C VAL A 928 -9.26 -48.38 -13.27
N LEU A 929 -9.18 -48.88 -14.51
CA LEU A 929 -9.52 -50.27 -14.83
C LEU A 929 -8.64 -51.27 -14.07
N ALA A 930 -7.34 -50.99 -13.94
CA ALA A 930 -6.44 -51.85 -13.18
C ALA A 930 -6.79 -51.90 -11.68
N ILE A 931 -7.19 -50.78 -11.09
CA ILE A 931 -7.69 -50.74 -9.70
C ILE A 931 -8.95 -51.60 -9.57
N SER A 932 -9.89 -51.49 -10.51
CA SER A 932 -11.12 -52.28 -10.51
C SER A 932 -10.87 -53.78 -10.68
N TYR A 933 -9.98 -54.19 -11.59
CA TYR A 933 -9.56 -55.59 -11.71
C TYR A 933 -8.99 -56.14 -10.40
N LYS A 934 -8.15 -55.35 -9.71
CA LYS A 934 -7.56 -55.76 -8.43
C LYS A 934 -8.62 -55.92 -7.35
N ALA A 935 -9.57 -54.98 -7.26
CA ALA A 935 -10.67 -55.06 -6.31
C ALA A 935 -11.57 -56.29 -6.53
N ASN A 936 -11.69 -56.76 -7.78
CA ASN A 936 -12.42 -57.97 -8.15
C ASN A 936 -11.58 -59.26 -8.12
N GLY A 937 -10.37 -59.21 -7.55
CA GLY A 937 -9.49 -60.38 -7.43
C GLY A 937 -8.77 -60.80 -8.72
N GLN A 938 -8.89 -60.03 -9.81
CA GLN A 938 -8.22 -60.25 -11.09
C GLN A 938 -6.82 -59.60 -11.11
N VAL A 939 -6.00 -59.90 -10.09
CA VAL A 939 -4.69 -59.24 -9.85
C VAL A 939 -3.75 -59.34 -11.07
N LYS A 940 -3.80 -60.43 -11.83
CA LYS A 940 -2.95 -60.61 -13.04
C LYS A 940 -3.26 -59.61 -14.15
N GLU A 941 -4.53 -59.35 -14.42
CA GLU A 941 -4.93 -58.39 -15.46
C GLU A 941 -4.67 -56.95 -15.00
N ALA A 942 -4.85 -56.67 -13.70
CA ALA A 942 -4.48 -55.39 -13.09
C ALA A 942 -2.98 -55.06 -13.25
N VAL A 943 -2.10 -56.02 -12.93
CA VAL A 943 -0.64 -55.85 -13.04
C VAL A 943 -0.23 -55.59 -14.49
N LYS A 944 -0.72 -56.41 -15.44
CA LYS A 944 -0.40 -56.29 -16.86
C LYS A 944 -0.75 -54.91 -17.44
N LEU A 945 -1.90 -54.35 -17.05
CA LEU A 945 -2.35 -53.05 -17.51
C LEU A 945 -1.52 -51.91 -16.89
N LEU A 946 -1.19 -52.00 -15.59
CA LEU A 946 -0.35 -51.01 -14.90
C LEU A 946 1.10 -51.00 -15.40
N GLU A 947 1.67 -52.15 -15.76
CA GLU A 947 3.00 -52.23 -16.37
C GLU A 947 3.09 -51.41 -17.66
N GLN A 948 2.03 -51.42 -18.49
CA GLN A 948 1.95 -50.62 -19.70
C GLN A 948 1.89 -49.12 -19.39
N VAL A 949 1.02 -48.73 -18.44
CA VAL A 949 0.88 -47.31 -18.01
C VAL A 949 2.19 -46.77 -17.44
N VAL A 950 2.85 -47.53 -16.55
CA VAL A 950 4.14 -47.15 -15.95
C VAL A 950 5.22 -47.04 -17.02
N LYS A 951 5.28 -47.98 -17.97
CA LYS A 951 6.26 -47.93 -19.06
C LYS A 951 6.11 -46.65 -19.89
N ILE A 952 4.88 -46.27 -20.27
CA ILE A 952 4.64 -45.04 -21.05
C ILE A 952 5.00 -43.81 -20.23
N LYS A 953 4.50 -43.70 -18.99
CA LYS A 953 4.79 -42.58 -18.09
C LYS A 953 6.28 -42.44 -17.76
N SER A 954 7.05 -43.54 -17.75
CA SER A 954 8.48 -43.50 -17.51
C SER A 954 9.28 -42.84 -18.64
N VAL A 955 8.73 -42.84 -19.86
CA VAL A 955 9.33 -42.22 -21.05
C VAL A 955 8.82 -40.79 -21.26
N THR A 956 7.57 -40.49 -20.90
CA THR A 956 6.93 -39.19 -21.17
C THR A 956 6.98 -38.20 -20.01
N LEU A 957 7.12 -38.67 -18.76
CA LEU A 957 7.12 -37.83 -17.56
C LEU A 957 8.45 -37.93 -16.80
N ALA A 958 8.91 -36.79 -16.26
CA ALA A 958 10.10 -36.71 -15.42
C ALA A 958 9.97 -37.61 -14.16
N GLU A 959 11.10 -38.10 -13.65
CA GLU A 959 11.13 -39.04 -12.51
C GLU A 959 10.41 -38.55 -11.25
N ASN A 960 10.35 -37.24 -11.05
CA ASN A 960 9.70 -36.61 -9.90
C ASN A 960 8.21 -36.26 -10.13
N HIS A 961 7.63 -36.62 -11.28
CA HIS A 961 6.25 -36.27 -11.60
C HIS A 961 5.26 -37.10 -10.75
N PRO A 962 4.33 -36.47 -9.99
CA PRO A 962 3.45 -37.19 -9.05
C PRO A 962 2.65 -38.35 -9.68
N SER A 963 2.11 -38.15 -10.88
CA SER A 963 1.33 -39.19 -11.59
C SER A 963 2.15 -40.42 -12.01
N ARG A 964 3.48 -40.28 -12.17
CA ARG A 964 4.38 -41.39 -12.46
C ARG A 964 4.67 -42.19 -11.19
N ILE A 965 5.04 -41.49 -10.12
CA ILE A 965 5.31 -42.09 -8.80
C ILE A 965 4.09 -42.91 -8.32
N VAL A 966 2.88 -42.34 -8.38
CA VAL A 966 1.66 -43.05 -7.98
C VAL A 966 1.43 -44.33 -8.78
N SER A 967 1.69 -44.33 -10.10
CA SER A 967 1.52 -45.54 -10.92
C SER A 967 2.59 -46.61 -10.62
N GLU A 968 3.83 -46.20 -10.34
CA GLU A 968 4.93 -47.09 -9.94
C GLU A 968 4.68 -47.72 -8.55
N GLU A 969 4.21 -46.93 -7.58
CA GLU A 969 3.84 -47.41 -6.25
C GLU A 969 2.66 -48.39 -6.28
N VAL A 970 1.62 -48.09 -7.07
CA VAL A 970 0.46 -48.97 -7.22
C VAL A 970 0.87 -50.29 -7.91
N LEU A 971 1.73 -50.24 -8.92
CA LEU A 971 2.26 -51.44 -9.57
C LEU A 971 3.10 -52.30 -8.59
N ALA A 972 3.98 -51.68 -7.80
CA ALA A 972 4.78 -52.40 -6.81
C ALA A 972 3.91 -53.11 -5.77
N SER A 973 2.87 -52.42 -5.26
CA SER A 973 1.89 -53.00 -4.35
C SER A 973 1.17 -54.22 -4.92
N TYR A 974 0.78 -54.17 -6.21
CA TYR A 974 0.05 -55.28 -6.84
C TYR A 974 0.96 -56.45 -7.21
N LEU A 975 2.24 -56.19 -7.50
CA LEU A 975 3.24 -57.23 -7.69
C LEU A 975 3.52 -57.99 -6.40
N ASP A 976 3.64 -57.31 -5.26
CA ASP A 976 3.82 -57.95 -3.95
C ASP A 976 2.65 -58.91 -3.64
N GLU A 977 1.41 -58.50 -3.92
CA GLU A 977 0.21 -59.32 -3.71
C GLU A 977 0.09 -60.49 -4.72
N LEU A 978 0.63 -60.34 -5.93
CA LEU A 978 0.63 -61.40 -6.95
C LEU A 978 1.65 -62.51 -6.63
N TYR A 979 2.74 -62.16 -5.94
CA TYR A 979 3.85 -63.07 -5.61
C TYR A 979 3.89 -63.51 -4.14
N SER A 980 3.00 -62.98 -3.28
CA SER A 980 2.69 -63.48 -1.93
C SER A 980 1.73 -64.65 -1.97
#